data_AF-A0A6S7J0C1-F1
#
_entry.id   AF-A0A6S7J0C1-F1
#
_cell.length_a   1.000
_cell.length_b   1.000
_cell.length_c   1.000
_cell.angle_alpha   90.00
_cell.angle_beta   90.00
_cell.angle_gamma   90.00
#
_symmetry.space_group_name_H-M   'P 1'
#
loop_
_entity.id
_entity.type
_entity.pdbx_description
1 polymer ?
#
loop_
_entity_poly.entity_id
_entity_poly.type
_entity_poly.pdbx_seq_one_letter_code
_entity_poly.pdbx_strand_id
1 'polypeptide(L)'
;ATSTAPVSNCHEPVHSYCSRSKLDDEIQKLQKGKFKILHGTIGTGKTSAAAHYIVMNKQTFAISWVIDGPTGEDRVIASLTDLAEKLGVSYGELFQTIEQKAENEDIIFLLDNLERKPCYKWFNELWNIRRSVYIIITTNNPSLDLPDAEQLQVEKFEEALEFLEEIRKENNEEDLLELCDHFGWNILGLTAAKDYMLKKKISARTYLKMQRDKVAAQKVRQTELSNHDRILYESVRACLEEVDSDKFSAIAATSLISNKMIPDFFLSNLLSSNNHLANVADLNDLHDELKSLVRITEENGIRFFSFHSFTQNVIRDIIDESLKADLLYKLAGIFMKYISKDNRFSKGDFLQRTVREHAEILLQEWEDKQKDDRTLIALARLSELVGFTYTQQQPPLQHKLDVHFISARNLLHELCGITEEDVQPADGFLASLKKMLLMFFHVVLEVWGSSLEDSSDKEHREMYGITKRDSAVARQLFNKLTKKSSGLSPDIIEELVFLRTVNKQDFALFPEVVKENQTVKEKIECSHPLSPSDVNVLVDHGAAYSVDRYRELFLPELYLSVIYSFGRNYFYRNRATIENPSFYIDLLKLAYCLSCEISERMNPHAVFHELKVQTTALLYLLVNDDYNCQQDGTHMKKDAQAHATDLKNAIDRYQQLIDDERRFFEMGILKKTKDDTYSKLVCCQQILRCYKNLLSLKSIDGRDQYIKDGVQLCDNLLKLLTIYATEDRKKDLVRYSRHMNDIAEFYLSVSRDEYYPRAVKIFAISAEHAEKYDVTLFYLQALVGLADIFSRIGKHRFSATQVSIRHLKRCNSKESLLEMQRQKPHIQERICKIQRQNVAMVLKHCILRRRKRAETSQRYVDESDACEVLVDSASSTSSANDTYMNNHLLKLAQNIPGGWKELAIFLGISDSKIKEIHLNHRDNVVWQTYMMLKHWWTSRHQAAQSWREELNKALCEINRQDLAQDFTGDVLQTDT
;
A
#
# COMPACT_ATOMS: atom_id res chain seq x y z
N ALA A 1 -5.19 29.21 -16.78
CA ALA A 1 -5.26 28.02 -15.93
C ALA A 1 -5.99 26.92 -16.69
N THR A 2 -5.48 25.69 -16.71
CA THR A 2 -6.26 24.53 -17.16
C THR A 2 -7.29 24.22 -16.07
N SER A 3 -8.57 24.30 -16.40
CA SER A 3 -9.64 23.87 -15.49
C SER A 3 -9.47 22.37 -15.22
N THR A 4 -9.04 22.04 -14.00
CA THR A 4 -9.11 20.68 -13.47
C THR A 4 -10.56 20.36 -13.16
N ALA A 5 -11.04 19.18 -13.56
CA ALA A 5 -12.38 18.73 -13.22
C ALA A 5 -12.57 18.71 -11.69
N PRO A 6 -13.77 19.04 -11.17
CA PRO A 6 -14.04 19.02 -9.73
C PRO A 6 -13.84 17.62 -9.17
N VAL A 7 -13.17 17.53 -8.02
CA VAL A 7 -12.81 16.27 -7.37
C VAL A 7 -13.93 15.87 -6.41
N SER A 8 -14.59 14.74 -6.67
CA SER A 8 -15.70 14.29 -5.84
C SER A 8 -15.75 12.77 -5.71
N ASN A 9 -16.20 12.30 -4.54
CA ASN A 9 -16.73 10.95 -4.30
C ASN A 9 -18.21 11.01 -3.84
N CYS A 10 -18.86 12.19 -3.95
CA CYS A 10 -20.27 12.36 -3.71
C CYS A 10 -21.05 12.11 -5.02
N HIS A 11 -21.89 11.07 -5.04
CA HIS A 11 -22.79 10.78 -6.16
C HIS A 11 -24.25 11.16 -5.83
N GLU A 12 -25.11 11.14 -6.85
CA GLU A 12 -26.55 11.44 -6.74
C GLU A 12 -27.27 10.57 -5.69
N PRO A 13 -28.25 11.12 -4.95
CA PRO A 13 -29.11 10.34 -4.07
C PRO A 13 -29.76 9.16 -4.80
N VAL A 14 -30.11 8.10 -4.06
CA VAL A 14 -30.64 6.84 -4.61
C VAL A 14 -32.00 7.02 -5.32
N HIS A 15 -32.68 8.14 -5.09
CA HIS A 15 -33.98 8.45 -5.65
C HIS A 15 -33.97 9.86 -6.28
N SER A 16 -34.96 10.14 -7.11
CA SER A 16 -35.39 11.52 -7.33
C SER A 16 -35.74 12.14 -5.98
N TYR A 17 -34.82 12.94 -5.43
CA TYR A 17 -35.00 13.55 -4.13
C TYR A 17 -36.28 14.40 -4.15
N CYS A 18 -37.23 14.04 -3.29
CA CYS A 18 -38.41 14.86 -3.08
C CYS A 18 -37.96 16.10 -2.31
N SER A 19 -38.08 17.29 -2.92
CA SER A 19 -37.63 18.53 -2.29
C SER A 19 -38.39 18.74 -0.98
N ARG A 20 -37.63 19.05 0.07
CA ARG A 20 -38.15 19.30 1.40
C ARG A 20 -37.97 20.76 1.73
N SER A 21 -38.81 21.62 1.17
CA SER A 21 -38.69 23.10 1.18
C SER A 21 -38.01 23.68 2.44
N LYS A 22 -38.56 23.41 3.64
CA LYS A 22 -37.99 23.87 4.92
C LYS A 22 -36.56 23.38 5.17
N LEU A 23 -36.30 22.09 4.94
CA LEU A 23 -34.99 21.46 5.15
C LEU A 23 -33.98 21.90 4.09
N ASP A 24 -34.41 22.00 2.83
CA ASP A 24 -33.58 22.46 1.72
C ASP A 24 -33.18 23.93 1.90
N ASP A 25 -34.12 24.79 2.28
CA ASP A 25 -33.88 26.20 2.60
C ASP A 25 -32.91 26.35 3.79
N GLU A 26 -33.03 25.51 4.81
CA GLU A 26 -32.09 25.50 5.92
C GLU A 26 -30.70 24.99 5.49
N ILE A 27 -30.59 23.94 4.68
CA ILE A 27 -29.29 23.47 4.17
C ILE A 27 -28.66 24.51 3.23
N GLN A 28 -29.44 25.24 2.42
CA GLN A 28 -28.95 26.32 1.57
C GLN A 28 -28.30 27.48 2.35
N LYS A 29 -28.63 27.66 3.62
CA LYS A 29 -28.01 28.67 4.51
C LYS A 29 -26.62 28.26 5.04
N LEU A 30 -26.04 27.15 4.58
CA LEU A 30 -24.71 26.66 4.99
C LEU A 30 -23.61 27.71 4.73
N GLN A 31 -22.72 27.93 5.69
CA GLN A 31 -21.65 28.93 5.63
C GLN A 31 -20.30 28.31 5.99
N LYS A 32 -19.21 28.78 5.38
CA LYS A 32 -17.84 28.43 5.79
C LYS A 32 -17.67 28.73 7.29
N GLY A 33 -17.13 27.78 8.06
CA GLY A 33 -16.96 27.93 9.52
C GLY A 33 -18.21 27.75 10.39
N LYS A 34 -19.41 27.55 9.82
CA LYS A 34 -20.64 27.19 10.54
C LYS A 34 -21.25 25.94 9.93
N PHE A 35 -20.96 24.80 10.54
CA PHE A 35 -21.37 23.50 10.03
C PHE A 35 -22.76 23.15 10.50
N LYS A 36 -23.50 22.43 9.63
CA LYS A 36 -24.84 21.93 9.96
C LYS A 36 -24.75 20.46 10.36
N ILE A 37 -25.23 20.15 11.56
CA ILE A 37 -25.45 18.77 12.03
C ILE A 37 -26.91 18.42 11.77
N LEU A 38 -27.14 17.59 10.76
CA LEU A 38 -28.44 16.99 10.47
C LEU A 38 -28.63 15.79 11.41
N HIS A 39 -29.46 15.94 12.45
CA HIS A 39 -29.74 14.87 13.41
C HIS A 39 -31.20 14.41 13.34
N GLY A 40 -31.45 13.12 13.60
CA GLY A 40 -32.79 12.54 13.54
C GLY A 40 -32.73 11.01 13.48
N THR A 41 -33.87 10.32 13.52
CA THR A 41 -33.92 8.85 13.53
C THR A 41 -33.45 8.21 12.21
N ILE A 42 -33.23 6.89 12.22
CA ILE A 42 -32.79 6.12 11.05
C ILE A 42 -33.83 6.29 9.92
N GLY A 43 -33.39 6.49 8.68
CA GLY A 43 -34.27 6.55 7.52
C GLY A 43 -35.02 7.87 7.27
N THR A 44 -34.81 8.94 8.06
CA THR A 44 -35.46 10.26 7.86
C THR A 44 -34.92 11.10 6.68
N GLY A 45 -34.02 10.54 5.86
CA GLY A 45 -33.51 11.20 4.64
C GLY A 45 -32.33 12.16 4.82
N LYS A 46 -31.73 12.24 6.01
CA LYS A 46 -30.60 13.15 6.36
C LYS A 46 -29.49 13.17 5.29
N THR A 47 -28.94 12.00 4.99
CA THR A 47 -27.86 11.80 4.00
C THR A 47 -28.32 12.15 2.59
N SER A 48 -29.57 11.85 2.24
CA SER A 48 -30.14 12.17 0.92
C SER A 48 -30.29 13.68 0.71
N ALA A 49 -30.73 14.44 1.72
CA ALA A 49 -30.82 15.90 1.66
C ALA A 49 -29.43 16.55 1.53
N ALA A 50 -28.46 16.11 2.35
CA ALA A 50 -27.08 16.59 2.27
C ALA A 50 -26.43 16.30 0.90
N ALA A 51 -26.57 15.07 0.40
CA ALA A 51 -26.04 14.68 -0.91
C ALA A 51 -26.75 15.40 -2.07
N HIS A 52 -28.07 15.62 -1.99
CA HIS A 52 -28.83 16.37 -2.98
C HIS A 52 -28.29 17.81 -3.10
N TYR A 53 -28.12 18.50 -1.97
CA TYR A 53 -27.56 19.85 -1.94
C TYR A 53 -26.15 19.91 -2.57
N ILE A 54 -25.26 18.98 -2.21
CA ILE A 54 -23.90 18.91 -2.77
C ILE A 54 -23.95 18.72 -4.29
N VAL A 55 -24.80 17.82 -4.78
CA VAL A 55 -24.87 17.53 -6.22
C VAL A 55 -25.51 18.64 -7.03
N MET A 56 -26.58 19.28 -6.53
CA MET A 56 -27.17 20.46 -7.19
C MET A 56 -26.17 21.61 -7.30
N ASN A 57 -25.23 21.70 -6.36
CA ASN A 57 -24.16 22.69 -6.33
C ASN A 57 -22.81 22.13 -6.79
N LYS A 58 -22.74 20.98 -7.51
CA LYS A 58 -21.47 20.34 -7.90
C LYS A 58 -20.54 21.18 -8.78
N GLN A 59 -21.05 22.28 -9.35
CA GLN A 59 -20.27 23.23 -10.15
C GLN A 59 -19.67 24.38 -9.32
N THR A 60 -20.16 24.62 -8.09
CA THR A 60 -19.58 25.62 -7.18
C THR A 60 -18.39 25.03 -6.42
N PHE A 61 -18.49 23.76 -6.02
CA PHE A 61 -17.47 23.07 -5.25
C PHE A 61 -16.35 22.49 -6.13
N ALA A 62 -15.11 22.91 -5.90
CA ALA A 62 -13.93 22.30 -6.53
C ALA A 62 -13.60 20.93 -5.92
N ILE A 63 -13.92 20.74 -4.63
CA ILE A 63 -13.80 19.46 -3.91
C ILE A 63 -15.12 19.19 -3.17
N SER A 64 -15.68 17.98 -3.35
CA SER A 64 -16.87 17.51 -2.63
C SER A 64 -16.63 16.10 -2.08
N TRP A 65 -16.32 15.98 -0.78
CA TRP A 65 -15.85 14.72 -0.20
C TRP A 65 -16.75 14.16 0.91
N VAL A 66 -17.13 12.89 0.78
CA VAL A 66 -17.90 12.12 1.75
C VAL A 66 -16.97 11.26 2.60
N ILE A 67 -17.14 11.32 3.91
CA ILE A 67 -16.43 10.53 4.92
C ILE A 67 -17.46 9.73 5.72
N ASP A 68 -17.27 8.42 5.84
CA ASP A 68 -18.21 7.51 6.49
C ASP A 68 -17.88 7.36 7.99
N GLY A 69 -18.61 8.07 8.85
CA GLY A 69 -18.38 8.20 10.29
C GLY A 69 -18.37 6.92 11.12
N PRO A 70 -19.13 5.85 10.79
CA PRO A 70 -19.06 4.56 11.47
C PRO A 70 -17.80 3.75 11.13
N THR A 71 -17.06 4.10 10.08
CA THR A 71 -15.89 3.32 9.66
C THR A 71 -14.69 3.56 10.56
N GLY A 72 -13.90 2.51 10.80
CA GLY A 72 -12.66 2.62 11.58
C GLY A 72 -11.65 3.58 10.95
N GLU A 73 -10.77 4.15 11.78
CA GLU A 73 -9.83 5.22 11.37
C GLU A 73 -9.08 4.90 10.07
N ASP A 74 -8.60 3.66 9.91
CA ASP A 74 -7.92 3.17 8.70
C ASP A 74 -8.70 3.45 7.40
N ARG A 75 -10.02 3.28 7.39
CA ARG A 75 -10.86 3.48 6.20
C ARG A 75 -11.05 4.96 5.90
N VAL A 76 -11.14 5.79 6.92
CA VAL A 76 -11.15 7.26 6.75
C VAL A 76 -9.81 7.75 6.23
N ILE A 77 -8.70 7.25 6.77
CA ILE A 77 -7.34 7.55 6.27
C ILE A 77 -7.18 7.07 4.82
N ALA A 78 -7.69 5.88 4.45
CA ALA A 78 -7.65 5.40 3.07
C ALA A 78 -8.45 6.30 2.11
N SER A 79 -9.67 6.71 2.48
CA SER A 79 -10.49 7.65 1.73
C SER A 79 -9.80 9.01 1.55
N LEU A 80 -9.22 9.56 2.62
CA LEU A 80 -8.46 10.82 2.55
C LEU A 80 -7.15 10.67 1.77
N THR A 81 -6.54 9.48 1.75
CA THR A 81 -5.37 9.18 0.92
C THR A 81 -5.74 9.15 -0.57
N ASP A 82 -6.91 8.62 -0.94
CA ASP A 82 -7.42 8.71 -2.32
C ASP A 82 -7.73 10.17 -2.71
N LEU A 83 -8.24 11.00 -1.81
CA LEU A 83 -8.35 12.46 -2.05
C LEU A 83 -6.97 13.10 -2.26
N ALA A 84 -5.96 12.74 -1.46
CA ALA A 84 -4.59 13.23 -1.63
C ALA A 84 -3.97 12.78 -2.97
N GLU A 85 -4.13 11.51 -3.35
CA GLU A 85 -3.74 10.95 -4.64
C GLU A 85 -4.42 11.71 -5.80
N LYS A 86 -5.73 11.99 -5.70
CA LYS A 86 -6.50 12.77 -6.69
C LYS A 86 -6.11 14.25 -6.79
N LEU A 87 -5.64 14.84 -5.68
CA LEU A 87 -5.09 16.21 -5.64
C LEU A 87 -3.59 16.27 -6.01
N GLY A 88 -2.93 15.13 -6.17
CA GLY A 88 -1.50 15.04 -6.52
C GLY A 88 -0.55 15.36 -5.36
N VAL A 89 -1.01 15.26 -4.10
CA VAL A 89 -0.25 15.61 -2.89
C VAL A 89 -0.11 14.42 -1.95
N SER A 90 0.81 14.51 -0.98
CA SER A 90 0.91 13.49 0.07
C SER A 90 -0.20 13.65 1.12
N TYR A 91 -0.61 12.55 1.78
CA TYR A 91 -1.61 12.61 2.87
C TYR A 91 -1.23 13.59 3.99
N GLY A 92 0.08 13.76 4.27
CA GLY A 92 0.56 14.71 5.27
C GLY A 92 0.45 16.18 4.86
N GLU A 93 0.30 16.47 3.57
CA GLU A 93 0.11 17.83 3.03
C GLU A 93 -1.37 18.11 2.70
N LEU A 94 -2.22 17.09 2.67
CA LEU A 94 -3.63 17.14 2.24
C LEU A 94 -4.40 18.34 2.82
N PHE A 95 -4.49 18.44 4.14
CA PHE A 95 -5.31 19.48 4.78
C PHE A 95 -4.74 20.89 4.57
N GLN A 96 -3.42 21.03 4.42
CA GLN A 96 -2.78 22.30 4.06
C GLN A 96 -3.09 22.69 2.61
N THR A 97 -3.06 21.74 1.68
CA THR A 97 -3.46 21.97 0.28
C THR A 97 -4.94 22.33 0.16
N ILE A 98 -5.79 21.69 0.96
CA ILE A 98 -7.22 22.01 1.02
C ILE A 98 -7.45 23.41 1.60
N GLU A 99 -6.73 23.81 2.66
CA GLU A 99 -6.79 25.16 3.22
C GLU A 99 -6.39 26.23 2.18
N GLN A 100 -5.31 26.00 1.44
CA GLN A 100 -4.85 26.89 0.36
C GLN A 100 -5.85 26.99 -0.80
N LYS A 101 -6.45 25.87 -1.21
CA LYS A 101 -7.51 25.88 -2.24
C LYS A 101 -8.76 26.60 -1.74
N ALA A 102 -9.14 26.42 -0.48
CA ALA A 102 -10.32 27.02 0.13
C ALA A 102 -10.32 28.57 0.18
N GLU A 103 -9.15 29.20 0.00
CA GLU A 103 -9.01 30.65 -0.17
C GLU A 103 -9.71 31.18 -1.44
N ASN A 104 -9.72 30.39 -2.52
CA ASN A 104 -10.16 30.82 -3.85
C ASN A 104 -11.25 29.91 -4.46
N GLU A 105 -11.42 28.71 -3.91
CA GLU A 105 -12.37 27.68 -4.35
C GLU A 105 -13.29 27.29 -3.19
N ASP A 106 -14.52 26.85 -3.49
CA ASP A 106 -15.39 26.28 -2.48
C ASP A 106 -15.17 24.77 -2.34
N ILE A 107 -15.13 24.31 -1.09
CA ILE A 107 -14.82 22.92 -0.72
C ILE A 107 -15.82 22.47 0.32
N ILE A 108 -16.46 21.32 0.10
CA ILE A 108 -17.46 20.75 1.01
C ILE A 108 -17.11 19.34 1.45
N PHE A 109 -17.31 19.09 2.75
CA PHE A 109 -17.24 17.77 3.36
C PHE A 109 -18.60 17.32 3.88
N LEU A 110 -18.94 16.04 3.66
CA LEU A 110 -20.07 15.35 4.27
C LEU A 110 -19.55 14.25 5.20
N LEU A 111 -19.72 14.41 6.51
CA LEU A 111 -19.42 13.36 7.48
C LEU A 111 -20.72 12.59 7.74
N ASP A 112 -20.86 11.44 7.08
CA ASP A 112 -22.09 10.64 7.10
C ASP A 112 -22.15 9.72 8.33
N ASN A 113 -23.31 9.67 8.98
CA ASN A 113 -23.65 8.82 10.12
C ASN A 113 -22.63 8.84 11.29
N LEU A 114 -22.22 10.04 11.72
CA LEU A 114 -21.25 10.25 12.78
C LEU A 114 -21.88 10.13 14.18
N GLU A 115 -21.77 8.96 14.82
CA GLU A 115 -22.41 8.73 16.14
C GLU A 115 -21.66 9.34 17.34
N ARG A 116 -20.35 9.60 17.20
CA ARG A 116 -19.49 10.17 18.25
C ARG A 116 -18.40 11.05 17.65
N LYS A 117 -17.95 12.05 18.41
CA LYS A 117 -16.79 12.88 18.03
C LYS A 117 -15.55 11.98 17.86
N PRO A 118 -14.87 11.98 16.69
CA PRO A 118 -13.64 11.23 16.51
C PRO A 118 -12.50 11.84 17.33
N CYS A 119 -11.73 10.99 18.01
CA CYS A 119 -10.48 11.39 18.68
C CYS A 119 -9.25 11.31 17.75
N TYR A 120 -9.49 11.11 16.45
CA TYR A 120 -8.50 10.76 15.44
C TYR A 120 -7.78 11.97 14.85
N LYS A 121 -6.55 11.77 14.35
CA LYS A 121 -5.70 12.86 13.87
C LYS A 121 -6.35 13.62 12.69
N TRP A 122 -6.89 12.89 11.71
CA TRP A 122 -7.53 13.45 10.52
C TRP A 122 -8.69 14.40 10.86
N PHE A 123 -9.45 14.09 11.91
CA PHE A 123 -10.60 14.89 12.32
C PHE A 123 -10.11 16.22 12.90
N ASN A 124 -9.06 16.20 13.72
CA ASN A 124 -8.46 17.44 14.23
C ASN A 124 -7.89 18.31 13.10
N GLU A 125 -7.27 17.73 12.08
CA GLU A 125 -6.74 18.47 10.93
C GLU A 125 -7.86 19.10 10.08
N LEU A 126 -8.94 18.35 9.80
CA LEU A 126 -10.16 18.91 9.19
C LEU A 126 -10.80 20.00 10.08
N TRP A 127 -10.79 19.82 11.40
CA TRP A 127 -11.35 20.77 12.36
C TRP A 127 -10.56 22.07 12.45
N ASN A 128 -9.25 22.03 12.21
CA ASN A 128 -8.41 23.22 12.18
C ASN A 128 -8.80 24.12 10.98
N ILE A 129 -9.02 23.53 9.81
CA ILE A 129 -9.35 24.25 8.57
C ILE A 129 -10.85 24.57 8.43
N ARG A 130 -11.69 24.18 9.40
CA ARG A 130 -13.18 24.27 9.34
C ARG A 130 -13.73 25.67 9.00
N ARG A 131 -12.97 26.74 9.25
CA ARG A 131 -13.34 28.13 8.93
C ARG A 131 -13.26 28.46 7.44
N SER A 132 -12.50 27.69 6.66
CA SER A 132 -12.28 27.89 5.23
C SER A 132 -13.17 26.99 4.37
N VAL A 133 -13.70 25.90 4.93
CA VAL A 133 -14.48 24.89 4.22
C VAL A 133 -15.95 24.84 4.68
N TYR A 134 -16.81 24.24 3.85
CA TYR A 134 -18.17 23.87 4.20
C TYR A 134 -18.17 22.45 4.78
N ILE A 135 -18.94 22.21 5.85
CA ILE A 135 -19.07 20.87 6.44
C ILE A 135 -20.54 20.61 6.79
N ILE A 136 -21.07 19.48 6.32
CA ILE A 136 -22.34 18.90 6.75
C ILE A 136 -22.03 17.61 7.50
N ILE A 137 -22.72 17.37 8.60
CA ILE A 137 -22.59 16.14 9.40
C ILE A 137 -23.98 15.52 9.49
N THR A 138 -24.13 14.21 9.28
CA THR A 138 -25.39 13.49 9.56
C THR A 138 -25.18 12.56 10.75
N THR A 139 -26.19 12.43 11.62
CA THR A 139 -26.09 11.58 12.82
C THR A 139 -27.46 11.07 13.29
N ASN A 140 -27.49 9.92 13.96
CA ASN A 140 -28.66 9.48 14.71
C ASN A 140 -28.62 9.94 16.17
N ASN A 141 -27.46 10.39 16.65
CA ASN A 141 -27.25 10.85 18.01
C ASN A 141 -27.51 12.37 18.16
N PRO A 142 -28.64 12.82 18.74
CA PRO A 142 -28.90 14.25 18.96
C PRO A 142 -27.93 14.88 19.96
N SER A 143 -27.31 14.07 20.82
CA SER A 143 -26.32 14.50 21.81
C SER A 143 -24.91 14.65 21.23
N LEU A 144 -24.74 14.60 19.90
CA LEU A 144 -23.47 14.91 19.24
C LEU A 144 -23.20 16.43 19.31
N ASP A 145 -22.57 16.86 20.40
CA ASP A 145 -22.10 18.23 20.56
C ASP A 145 -20.74 18.44 19.87
N LEU A 146 -20.69 19.48 19.02
CA LEU A 146 -19.48 19.97 18.38
C LEU A 146 -19.52 21.50 18.40
N PRO A 147 -18.49 22.18 18.94
CA PRO A 147 -18.50 23.64 19.06
C PRO A 147 -18.49 24.30 17.68
N ASP A 148 -19.19 25.43 17.53
CA ASP A 148 -19.47 26.13 16.25
C ASP A 148 -20.47 25.42 15.31
N ALA A 149 -21.13 24.34 15.74
CA ALA A 149 -22.18 23.67 14.96
C ALA A 149 -23.56 24.32 15.13
N GLU A 150 -24.31 24.37 14.03
CA GLU A 150 -25.76 24.54 14.03
C GLU A 150 -26.42 23.16 13.97
N GLN A 151 -27.15 22.77 15.02
CA GLN A 151 -27.95 21.54 14.99
C GLN A 151 -29.27 21.81 14.25
N LEU A 152 -29.57 20.95 13.27
CA LEU A 152 -30.81 20.96 12.51
C LEU A 152 -31.49 19.60 12.66
N GLN A 153 -32.63 19.60 13.35
CA GLN A 153 -33.42 18.40 13.51
C GLN A 153 -34.11 18.06 12.18
N VAL A 154 -33.77 16.91 11.60
CA VAL A 154 -34.45 16.36 10.43
C VAL A 154 -35.72 15.67 10.92
N GLU A 155 -36.78 16.45 10.98
CA GLU A 155 -38.12 16.03 11.39
C GLU A 155 -38.78 15.07 10.39
N LYS A 156 -40.01 14.66 10.74
CA LYS A 156 -40.96 13.91 9.91
C LYS A 156 -40.98 14.42 8.46
N PHE A 157 -41.12 13.49 7.52
CA PHE A 157 -41.22 13.81 6.10
C PHE A 157 -42.62 14.38 5.79
N GLU A 158 -42.87 15.64 6.11
CA GLU A 158 -44.16 16.33 5.89
C GLU A 158 -44.61 16.27 4.42
N GLU A 159 -43.65 16.25 3.50
CA GLU A 159 -43.86 16.14 2.05
C GLU A 159 -44.31 14.73 1.58
N ALA A 160 -44.55 13.80 2.52
CA ALA A 160 -44.93 12.42 2.24
C ALA A 160 -46.16 12.26 1.34
N LEU A 161 -47.21 13.10 1.49
CA LEU A 161 -48.40 12.99 0.65
C LEU A 161 -48.13 13.33 -0.82
N GLU A 162 -47.28 14.32 -1.09
CA GLU A 162 -46.84 14.67 -2.45
C GLU A 162 -45.94 13.56 -3.03
N PHE A 163 -45.07 12.98 -2.21
CA PHE A 163 -44.23 11.84 -2.58
C PHE A 163 -45.03 10.55 -2.93
N LEU A 164 -46.22 10.40 -2.35
CA LEU A 164 -47.13 9.26 -2.56
C LEU A 164 -48.15 9.51 -3.70
N GLU A 165 -48.08 10.63 -4.44
CA GLU A 165 -49.03 10.98 -5.51
C GLU A 165 -49.15 9.88 -6.59
N GLU A 166 -48.07 9.12 -6.84
CA GLU A 166 -48.07 7.99 -7.78
C GLU A 166 -49.06 6.87 -7.42
N ILE A 167 -49.27 6.61 -6.12
CA ILE A 167 -50.25 5.61 -5.62
C ILE A 167 -51.62 6.22 -5.29
N ARG A 168 -51.76 7.56 -5.31
CA ARG A 168 -52.99 8.27 -4.93
C ARG A 168 -54.19 7.94 -5.81
N LYS A 169 -53.98 7.47 -7.05
CA LYS A 169 -55.07 7.06 -7.95
C LYS A 169 -55.86 5.84 -7.46
N GLU A 170 -55.25 5.00 -6.60
CA GLU A 170 -55.85 3.76 -6.08
C GLU A 170 -56.20 3.86 -4.58
N ASN A 171 -56.00 5.03 -3.95
CA ASN A 171 -56.09 5.24 -2.52
C ASN A 171 -56.80 6.55 -2.18
N ASN A 172 -57.64 6.57 -1.16
CA ASN A 172 -58.15 7.84 -0.63
C ASN A 172 -57.11 8.49 0.29
N GLU A 173 -57.33 9.77 0.62
CA GLU A 173 -56.40 10.56 1.44
C GLU A 173 -56.28 10.05 2.88
N GLU A 174 -57.35 9.44 3.42
CA GLU A 174 -57.38 8.86 4.77
C GLU A 174 -56.49 7.61 4.87
N ASP A 175 -56.55 6.71 3.88
CA ASP A 175 -55.68 5.52 3.78
C ASP A 175 -54.19 5.91 3.62
N LEU A 176 -53.90 7.03 2.94
CA LEU A 176 -52.53 7.56 2.79
C LEU A 176 -52.01 8.24 4.06
N LEU A 177 -52.87 8.95 4.79
CA LEU A 177 -52.54 9.51 6.11
C LEU A 177 -52.30 8.38 7.13
N GLU A 178 -53.13 7.34 7.14
CA GLU A 178 -52.93 6.15 7.99
C GLU A 178 -51.59 5.46 7.69
N LEU A 179 -51.18 5.42 6.41
CA LEU A 179 -49.87 4.92 6.00
C LEU A 179 -48.73 5.80 6.52
N CYS A 180 -48.84 7.12 6.37
CA CYS A 180 -47.84 8.07 6.88
C CYS A 180 -47.65 7.94 8.39
N ASP A 181 -48.75 7.89 9.15
CA ASP A 181 -48.72 7.71 10.61
C ASP A 181 -48.16 6.34 11.01
N HIS A 182 -48.48 5.27 10.29
CA HIS A 182 -47.92 3.93 10.54
C HIS A 182 -46.39 3.94 10.49
N PHE A 183 -45.80 4.57 9.47
CA PHE A 183 -44.36 4.70 9.35
C PHE A 183 -43.74 5.81 10.22
N GLY A 184 -44.53 6.54 11.01
CA GLY A 184 -44.05 7.72 11.73
C GLY A 184 -43.50 8.80 10.80
N TRP A 185 -43.99 8.86 9.55
CA TRP A 185 -43.56 9.77 8.50
C TRP A 185 -42.07 9.59 8.12
N ASN A 186 -41.61 8.34 8.11
CA ASN A 186 -40.25 7.95 7.74
C ASN A 186 -40.12 7.72 6.23
N ILE A 187 -39.29 8.50 5.54
CA ILE A 187 -39.15 8.41 4.08
C ILE A 187 -38.65 7.04 3.61
N LEU A 188 -37.69 6.39 4.30
CA LEU A 188 -37.21 5.06 3.89
C LEU A 188 -38.33 4.00 3.96
N GLY A 189 -39.13 4.03 5.03
CA GLY A 189 -40.27 3.12 5.19
C GLY A 189 -41.38 3.39 4.17
N LEU A 190 -41.68 4.66 3.91
CA LEU A 190 -42.67 5.07 2.92
C LEU A 190 -42.24 4.75 1.47
N THR A 191 -40.95 4.88 1.13
CA THR A 191 -40.44 4.47 -0.19
C THR A 191 -40.58 2.95 -0.37
N ALA A 192 -40.16 2.15 0.62
CA ALA A 192 -40.30 0.69 0.56
C ALA A 192 -41.78 0.26 0.43
N ALA A 193 -42.68 0.87 1.20
CA ALA A 193 -44.11 0.61 1.09
C ALA A 193 -44.70 1.04 -0.25
N LYS A 194 -44.33 2.23 -0.77
CA LYS A 194 -44.77 2.75 -2.07
C LYS A 194 -44.37 1.79 -3.19
N ASP A 195 -43.10 1.39 -3.25
CA ASP A 195 -42.58 0.49 -4.28
C ASP A 195 -43.25 -0.88 -4.22
N TYR A 196 -43.45 -1.43 -3.01
CA TYR A 196 -44.20 -2.68 -2.82
C TYR A 196 -45.64 -2.59 -3.35
N MET A 197 -46.35 -1.51 -3.01
CA MET A 197 -47.74 -1.29 -3.45
C MET A 197 -47.83 -1.12 -4.97
N LEU A 198 -46.93 -0.36 -5.59
CA LEU A 198 -46.85 -0.21 -7.05
C LEU A 198 -46.54 -1.55 -7.75
N LYS A 199 -45.58 -2.34 -7.23
CA LYS A 199 -45.21 -3.67 -7.75
C LYS A 199 -46.38 -4.65 -7.67
N LYS A 200 -47.10 -4.68 -6.53
CA LYS A 200 -48.20 -5.63 -6.26
C LYS A 200 -49.58 -5.16 -6.72
N LYS A 201 -49.74 -3.88 -7.08
CA LYS A 201 -51.02 -3.24 -7.43
C LYS A 201 -52.07 -3.41 -6.32
N ILE A 202 -51.67 -3.03 -5.10
CA ILE A 202 -52.52 -3.09 -3.90
C ILE A 202 -52.64 -1.71 -3.25
N SER A 203 -53.80 -1.46 -2.63
CA SER A 203 -54.02 -0.24 -1.86
C SER A 203 -53.26 -0.21 -0.53
N ALA A 204 -52.98 0.99 -0.03
CA ALA A 204 -52.41 1.28 1.28
C ALA A 204 -53.20 0.59 2.40
N ARG A 205 -54.54 0.61 2.32
CA ARG A 205 -55.41 -0.12 3.25
C ARG A 205 -55.17 -1.64 3.26
N THR A 206 -54.90 -2.22 2.10
CA THR A 206 -54.59 -3.65 1.96
C THR A 206 -53.20 -3.95 2.53
N TYR A 207 -52.22 -3.10 2.22
CA TYR A 207 -50.85 -3.18 2.73
C TYR A 207 -50.79 -3.06 4.26
N LEU A 208 -51.45 -2.06 4.84
CA LEU A 208 -51.53 -1.85 6.29
C LEU A 208 -52.16 -3.02 7.03
N LYS A 209 -53.20 -3.64 6.44
CA LYS A 209 -53.78 -4.86 7.00
C LYS A 209 -52.77 -6.02 6.99
N MET A 210 -52.11 -6.26 5.86
CA MET A 210 -51.08 -7.30 5.74
C MET A 210 -49.95 -7.12 6.77
N GLN A 211 -49.48 -5.88 6.98
CA GLN A 211 -48.45 -5.58 7.98
C GLN A 211 -48.94 -5.87 9.40
N ARG A 212 -50.15 -5.44 9.76
CA ARG A 212 -50.76 -5.73 11.08
C ARG A 212 -50.90 -7.23 11.34
N ASP A 213 -51.29 -7.99 10.33
CA ASP A 213 -51.45 -9.45 10.41
C ASP A 213 -50.07 -10.16 10.54
N LYS A 214 -49.00 -9.69 9.87
CA LYS A 214 -47.63 -10.21 10.03
C LYS A 214 -47.00 -9.86 11.39
N VAL A 215 -47.15 -8.63 11.87
CA VAL A 215 -46.61 -8.16 13.17
C VAL A 215 -47.15 -8.97 14.35
N ALA A 216 -48.38 -9.51 14.25
CA ALA A 216 -48.94 -10.37 15.27
C ALA A 216 -48.29 -11.78 15.36
N ALA A 217 -47.55 -12.21 14.33
CA ALA A 217 -47.10 -13.59 14.16
C ALA A 217 -45.64 -13.87 14.61
N GLN A 218 -44.78 -12.85 14.73
CA GLN A 218 -43.34 -13.04 15.03
C GLN A 218 -42.91 -12.36 16.33
N LYS A 219 -42.12 -13.06 17.14
CA LYS A 219 -41.94 -12.73 18.57
C LYS A 219 -40.50 -12.86 19.09
N VAL A 220 -39.50 -12.87 18.21
CA VAL A 220 -38.11 -13.21 18.56
C VAL A 220 -37.16 -12.10 18.08
N ARG A 221 -36.22 -11.71 18.96
CA ARG A 221 -35.20 -10.62 18.84
C ARG A 221 -35.63 -9.14 18.83
N GLN A 222 -36.91 -8.80 18.69
CA GLN A 222 -37.35 -7.39 18.54
C GLN A 222 -37.28 -6.47 19.79
N THR A 223 -36.68 -6.88 20.92
CA THR A 223 -36.77 -6.13 22.20
C THR A 223 -35.99 -4.82 22.28
N GLU A 224 -35.05 -4.58 21.37
CA GLU A 224 -34.13 -3.42 21.41
C GLU A 224 -34.50 -2.28 20.42
N LEU A 225 -35.38 -2.56 19.46
CA LEU A 225 -35.80 -1.60 18.42
C LEU A 225 -37.02 -0.77 18.84
N SER A 226 -37.07 0.49 18.41
CA SER A 226 -38.26 1.34 18.61
C SER A 226 -39.45 0.83 17.78
N ASN A 227 -40.68 1.25 18.13
CA ASN A 227 -41.88 0.85 17.39
C ASN A 227 -41.80 1.25 15.89
N HIS A 228 -41.16 2.37 15.54
CA HIS A 228 -41.00 2.78 14.15
C HIS A 228 -39.93 1.96 13.43
N ASP A 229 -38.83 1.59 14.10
CA ASP A 229 -37.79 0.75 13.51
C ASP A 229 -38.31 -0.69 13.25
N ARG A 230 -39.22 -1.20 14.08
CA ARG A 230 -39.93 -2.48 13.82
C ARG A 230 -40.80 -2.42 12.57
N ILE A 231 -41.55 -1.33 12.38
CA ILE A 231 -42.41 -1.15 11.20
C ILE A 231 -41.56 -0.99 9.92
N LEU A 232 -40.43 -0.28 10.02
CA LEU A 232 -39.43 -0.20 8.97
C LEU A 232 -38.82 -1.58 8.64
N TYR A 233 -38.47 -2.37 9.66
CA TYR A 233 -37.93 -3.73 9.52
C TYR A 233 -38.90 -4.63 8.74
N GLU A 234 -40.17 -4.73 9.14
CA GLU A 234 -41.16 -5.58 8.47
C GLU A 234 -41.45 -5.13 7.03
N SER A 235 -41.25 -3.86 6.72
CA SER A 235 -41.50 -3.30 5.38
C SER A 235 -40.34 -3.54 4.41
N VAL A 236 -39.10 -3.37 4.89
CA VAL A 236 -37.89 -3.78 4.17
C VAL A 236 -37.90 -5.31 3.96
N ARG A 237 -38.25 -6.07 5.01
CA ARG A 237 -38.41 -7.52 4.95
C ARG A 237 -39.46 -7.95 3.93
N ALA A 238 -40.64 -7.33 3.93
CA ALA A 238 -41.68 -7.65 2.96
C ALA A 238 -41.22 -7.42 1.51
N CYS A 239 -40.38 -6.41 1.24
CA CYS A 239 -39.78 -6.22 -0.08
C CYS A 239 -38.78 -7.35 -0.43
N LEU A 240 -37.98 -7.79 0.53
CA LEU A 240 -36.99 -8.85 0.37
C LEU A 240 -37.61 -10.25 0.22
N GLU A 241 -38.71 -10.54 0.92
CA GLU A 241 -39.46 -11.81 0.83
C GLU A 241 -40.15 -12.02 -0.54
N GLU A 242 -40.23 -10.98 -1.37
CA GLU A 242 -40.82 -11.00 -2.72
C GLU A 242 -39.76 -11.06 -3.84
N VAL A 243 -38.48 -11.14 -3.48
CA VAL A 243 -37.38 -11.36 -4.42
C VAL A 243 -37.29 -12.87 -4.70
N ASP A 244 -37.10 -13.24 -5.97
CA ASP A 244 -36.86 -14.64 -6.34
C ASP A 244 -35.70 -15.25 -5.53
N SER A 245 -35.77 -16.54 -5.19
CA SER A 245 -34.82 -17.15 -4.26
C SER A 245 -33.37 -17.16 -4.76
N ASP A 246 -33.13 -17.19 -6.09
CA ASP A 246 -31.79 -17.10 -6.67
C ASP A 246 -31.24 -15.67 -6.54
N LYS A 247 -32.07 -14.67 -6.92
CA LYS A 247 -31.75 -13.25 -6.75
C LYS A 247 -31.58 -12.85 -5.27
N PHE A 248 -32.37 -13.44 -4.37
CA PHE A 248 -32.26 -13.25 -2.94
C PHE A 248 -30.94 -13.83 -2.40
N SER A 249 -30.52 -15.02 -2.88
CA SER A 249 -29.22 -15.61 -2.55
C SER A 249 -28.06 -14.68 -2.94
N ALA A 250 -28.13 -14.06 -4.12
CA ALA A 250 -27.12 -13.10 -4.55
C ALA A 250 -27.03 -11.85 -3.65
N ILE A 251 -28.15 -11.23 -3.24
CA ILE A 251 -28.12 -10.10 -2.29
C ILE A 251 -27.85 -10.52 -0.84
N ALA A 252 -28.17 -11.76 -0.47
CA ALA A 252 -27.93 -12.27 0.88
C ALA A 252 -26.44 -12.24 1.25
N ALA A 253 -25.55 -12.37 0.26
CA ALA A 253 -24.11 -12.16 0.41
C ALA A 253 -23.75 -10.80 1.04
N THR A 254 -24.56 -9.75 0.84
CA THR A 254 -24.32 -8.41 1.41
C THR A 254 -24.22 -8.43 2.93
N SER A 255 -24.87 -9.37 3.61
CA SER A 255 -24.81 -9.51 5.08
C SER A 255 -23.45 -9.97 5.62
N LEU A 256 -22.55 -10.43 4.74
CA LEU A 256 -21.24 -11.03 5.04
C LEU A 256 -20.05 -10.20 4.54
N ILE A 257 -20.31 -9.06 3.88
CA ILE A 257 -19.30 -8.21 3.22
C ILE A 257 -19.62 -6.73 3.47
N SER A 258 -18.83 -5.80 2.93
CA SER A 258 -19.19 -4.37 2.96
C SER A 258 -20.51 -4.13 2.21
N ASN A 259 -21.43 -3.36 2.79
CA ASN A 259 -22.68 -2.93 2.16
C ASN A 259 -22.49 -1.82 1.12
N LYS A 260 -21.27 -1.30 0.94
CA LYS A 260 -20.94 -0.25 -0.04
C LYS A 260 -19.91 -0.76 -1.05
N MET A 261 -20.01 -0.26 -2.28
CA MET A 261 -19.07 -0.51 -3.39
C MET A 261 -18.90 -2.00 -3.76
N ILE A 262 -19.97 -2.81 -3.70
CA ILE A 262 -19.96 -4.22 -4.11
C ILE A 262 -19.89 -4.28 -5.64
N PRO A 263 -18.84 -4.82 -6.28
CA PRO A 263 -18.79 -4.99 -7.73
C PRO A 263 -19.95 -5.85 -8.25
N ASP A 264 -20.54 -5.44 -9.37
CA ASP A 264 -21.62 -6.17 -10.05
C ASP A 264 -21.27 -7.64 -10.33
N PHE A 265 -20.03 -7.89 -10.75
CA PHE A 265 -19.53 -9.23 -11.03
C PHE A 265 -19.41 -10.13 -9.79
N PHE A 266 -19.45 -9.62 -8.55
CA PHE A 266 -19.61 -10.48 -7.37
C PHE A 266 -21.02 -11.06 -7.32
N LEU A 267 -22.03 -10.20 -7.41
CA LEU A 267 -23.44 -10.61 -7.36
C LEU A 267 -23.79 -11.49 -8.58
N SER A 268 -23.23 -11.19 -9.76
CA SER A 268 -23.50 -11.97 -10.96
C SER A 268 -22.90 -13.39 -10.92
N ASN A 269 -21.88 -13.64 -10.10
CA ASN A 269 -21.31 -14.98 -9.90
C ASN A 269 -22.05 -15.79 -8.82
N LEU A 270 -23.02 -15.19 -8.11
CA LEU A 270 -23.85 -15.87 -7.11
C LEU A 270 -25.19 -16.37 -7.69
N LEU A 271 -25.61 -15.83 -8.83
CA LEU A 271 -26.80 -16.25 -9.57
C LEU A 271 -26.57 -17.58 -10.30
N SER A 272 -27.65 -18.37 -10.46
CA SER A 272 -27.61 -19.76 -10.93
C SER A 272 -27.40 -19.91 -12.44
N SER A 273 -27.55 -18.86 -13.25
CA SER A 273 -27.35 -18.96 -14.70
C SER A 273 -25.87 -18.93 -15.10
N ASN A 274 -25.50 -19.81 -16.03
CA ASN A 274 -24.16 -19.87 -16.61
C ASN A 274 -23.91 -18.78 -17.69
N ASN A 275 -24.90 -17.94 -18.01
CA ASN A 275 -24.79 -16.88 -18.99
C ASN A 275 -24.68 -15.51 -18.31
N HIS A 276 -23.50 -14.88 -18.42
CA HIS A 276 -23.24 -13.55 -17.87
C HIS A 276 -24.28 -12.49 -18.30
N LEU A 277 -24.77 -12.53 -19.55
CA LEU A 277 -25.78 -11.57 -20.02
C LEU A 277 -27.14 -11.78 -19.37
N ALA A 278 -27.50 -13.02 -19.03
CA ALA A 278 -28.71 -13.31 -18.27
C ALA A 278 -28.53 -12.83 -16.82
N ASN A 279 -27.40 -13.14 -16.18
CA ASN A 279 -27.13 -12.71 -14.81
C ASN A 279 -27.11 -11.17 -14.68
N VAL A 280 -26.61 -10.45 -15.69
CA VAL A 280 -26.69 -8.97 -15.74
C VAL A 280 -28.12 -8.48 -15.93
N ALA A 281 -28.96 -9.19 -16.70
CA ALA A 281 -30.39 -8.88 -16.80
C ALA A 281 -31.10 -9.14 -15.46
N ASP A 282 -30.86 -10.28 -14.81
CA ASP A 282 -31.41 -10.61 -13.48
C ASP A 282 -31.00 -9.59 -12.41
N LEU A 283 -29.77 -9.06 -12.47
CA LEU A 283 -29.30 -7.97 -11.59
C LEU A 283 -29.93 -6.61 -11.91
N ASN A 284 -30.30 -6.34 -13.17
CA ASN A 284 -31.06 -5.14 -13.54
C ASN A 284 -32.51 -5.26 -13.08
N ASP A 285 -33.15 -6.42 -13.29
CA ASP A 285 -34.47 -6.71 -12.77
C ASP A 285 -34.48 -6.59 -11.23
N LEU A 286 -33.50 -7.18 -10.55
CA LEU A 286 -33.31 -7.06 -9.10
C LEU A 286 -33.17 -5.59 -8.64
N HIS A 287 -32.45 -4.77 -9.39
CA HIS A 287 -32.35 -3.33 -9.13
C HIS A 287 -33.71 -2.64 -9.28
N ASP A 288 -34.49 -2.98 -10.29
CA ASP A 288 -35.83 -2.41 -10.48
C ASP A 288 -36.83 -2.94 -9.43
N GLU A 289 -36.65 -4.18 -8.96
CA GLU A 289 -37.42 -4.80 -7.87
C GLU A 289 -37.09 -4.23 -6.48
N LEU A 290 -35.86 -3.76 -6.24
CA LEU A 290 -35.36 -3.24 -4.96
C LEU A 290 -34.84 -1.80 -5.06
N LYS A 291 -35.39 -0.99 -5.96
CA LYS A 291 -34.95 0.37 -6.28
C LYS A 291 -34.94 1.33 -5.08
N SER A 292 -35.78 1.08 -4.07
CA SER A 292 -35.81 1.76 -2.77
C SER A 292 -34.59 1.47 -1.88
N LEU A 293 -33.96 0.32 -2.04
CA LEU A 293 -33.02 -0.27 -1.07
C LEU A 293 -31.59 -0.42 -1.62
N VAL A 294 -31.42 -0.24 -2.93
CA VAL A 294 -30.18 -0.48 -3.68
C VAL A 294 -29.79 0.75 -4.49
N ARG A 295 -28.53 1.17 -4.36
CA ARG A 295 -27.88 2.18 -5.22
C ARG A 295 -26.94 1.49 -6.19
N ILE A 296 -26.95 1.90 -7.46
CA ILE A 296 -25.90 1.56 -8.41
C ILE A 296 -25.07 2.81 -8.73
N THR A 297 -23.76 2.70 -8.63
CA THR A 297 -22.77 3.67 -9.14
C THR A 297 -21.90 3.01 -10.20
N GLU A 298 -21.18 3.82 -11.00
CA GLU A 298 -20.19 3.30 -11.95
C GLU A 298 -18.86 4.04 -11.74
N GLU A 299 -17.79 3.28 -11.53
CA GLU A 299 -16.43 3.81 -11.44
C GLU A 299 -15.47 2.99 -12.30
N ASN A 300 -14.63 3.66 -13.08
CA ASN A 300 -13.65 3.02 -13.98
C ASN A 300 -14.25 1.99 -14.97
N GLY A 301 -15.53 2.11 -15.32
CA GLY A 301 -16.25 1.17 -16.19
C GLY A 301 -16.74 -0.12 -15.50
N ILE A 302 -16.78 -0.13 -14.16
CA ILE A 302 -17.31 -1.22 -13.34
C ILE A 302 -18.54 -0.68 -12.60
N ARG A 303 -19.66 -1.43 -12.60
CA ARG A 303 -20.86 -1.08 -11.83
C ARG A 303 -20.72 -1.58 -10.39
N PHE A 304 -21.19 -0.78 -9.44
CA PHE A 304 -21.10 -1.05 -8.02
C PHE A 304 -22.45 -0.93 -7.35
N PHE A 305 -22.85 -1.98 -6.63
CA PHE A 305 -24.06 -2.03 -5.81
C PHE A 305 -23.72 -1.54 -4.39
N SER A 306 -24.59 -0.72 -3.81
CA SER A 306 -24.52 -0.29 -2.42
C SER A 306 -25.90 -0.33 -1.77
N PHE A 307 -25.98 -0.94 -0.60
CA PHE A 307 -27.20 -1.18 0.17
C PHE A 307 -27.20 -0.31 1.43
N HIS A 308 -28.38 0.16 1.86
CA HIS A 308 -28.49 0.85 3.15
C HIS A 308 -28.10 -0.12 4.30
N SER A 309 -27.40 0.37 5.33
CA SER A 309 -26.92 -0.47 6.44
C SER A 309 -28.06 -1.18 7.18
N PHE A 310 -29.21 -0.50 7.32
CA PHE A 310 -30.44 -1.11 7.83
C PHE A 310 -30.89 -2.31 6.98
N THR A 311 -30.87 -2.20 5.64
CA THR A 311 -31.23 -3.31 4.73
C THR A 311 -30.29 -4.51 4.93
N GLN A 312 -28.99 -4.27 5.09
CA GLN A 312 -28.02 -5.32 5.38
C GLN A 312 -28.34 -6.06 6.69
N ASN A 313 -28.77 -5.34 7.73
CA ASN A 313 -29.20 -5.96 9.00
C ASN A 313 -30.48 -6.81 8.82
N VAL A 314 -31.48 -6.30 8.08
CA VAL A 314 -32.70 -7.09 7.79
C VAL A 314 -32.37 -8.36 7.01
N ILE A 315 -31.50 -8.27 6.00
CA ILE A 315 -31.00 -9.45 5.26
C ILE A 315 -30.32 -10.45 6.22
N ARG A 316 -29.45 -9.96 7.12
CA ARG A 316 -28.73 -10.79 8.10
C ARG A 316 -29.66 -11.56 9.06
N ASP A 317 -30.83 -11.00 9.39
CA ASP A 317 -31.84 -11.68 10.22
C ASP A 317 -32.79 -12.60 9.43
N ILE A 318 -32.90 -12.44 8.10
CA ILE A 318 -33.68 -13.35 7.23
C ILE A 318 -32.89 -14.62 6.90
N ILE A 319 -31.59 -14.53 6.68
CA ILE A 319 -30.78 -15.69 6.27
C ILE A 319 -30.65 -16.73 7.40
N ASP A 320 -30.81 -18.01 7.04
CA ASP A 320 -30.51 -19.10 7.95
C ASP A 320 -29.02 -19.48 7.94
N GLU A 321 -28.61 -20.31 8.91
CA GLU A 321 -27.20 -20.73 9.06
C GLU A 321 -26.69 -21.62 7.92
N SER A 322 -27.58 -22.28 7.17
CA SER A 322 -27.23 -23.11 6.01
C SER A 322 -26.91 -22.23 4.79
N LEU A 323 -27.79 -21.26 4.50
CA LEU A 323 -27.56 -20.25 3.46
C LEU A 323 -26.34 -19.39 3.81
N LYS A 324 -26.15 -19.00 5.08
CA LYS A 324 -24.92 -18.31 5.54
C LYS A 324 -23.67 -19.13 5.21
N ALA A 325 -23.66 -20.43 5.48
CA ALA A 325 -22.50 -21.29 5.20
C ALA A 325 -22.20 -21.44 3.70
N ASP A 326 -23.23 -21.62 2.86
CA ASP A 326 -23.08 -21.70 1.40
C ASP A 326 -22.57 -20.37 0.80
N LEU A 327 -23.12 -19.23 1.23
CA LEU A 327 -22.70 -17.91 0.76
C LEU A 327 -21.27 -17.55 1.20
N LEU A 328 -20.92 -17.84 2.45
CA LEU A 328 -19.55 -17.70 2.95
C LEU A 328 -18.55 -18.44 2.04
N TYR A 329 -18.87 -19.68 1.65
CA TYR A 329 -18.05 -20.46 0.73
C TYR A 329 -17.98 -19.85 -0.68
N LYS A 330 -19.13 -19.57 -1.30
CA LYS A 330 -19.23 -18.99 -2.65
C LYS A 330 -18.46 -17.67 -2.76
N LEU A 331 -18.58 -16.80 -1.76
CA LEU A 331 -17.87 -15.51 -1.70
C LEU A 331 -16.35 -15.70 -1.62
N ALA A 332 -15.85 -16.63 -0.82
CA ALA A 332 -14.43 -16.95 -0.79
C ALA A 332 -13.95 -17.44 -2.18
N GLY A 333 -14.73 -18.31 -2.83
CA GLY A 333 -14.50 -18.75 -4.22
C GLY A 333 -14.42 -17.59 -5.22
N ILE A 334 -15.36 -16.64 -5.13
CA ILE A 334 -15.40 -15.43 -5.97
C ILE A 334 -14.17 -14.56 -5.72
N PHE A 335 -13.83 -14.24 -4.47
CA PHE A 335 -12.67 -13.40 -4.16
C PHE A 335 -11.36 -14.04 -4.65
N MET A 336 -11.20 -15.36 -4.52
CA MET A 336 -10.04 -16.08 -5.06
C MET A 336 -9.95 -16.06 -6.60
N LYS A 337 -11.08 -15.96 -7.31
CA LYS A 337 -11.10 -15.81 -8.78
C LYS A 337 -10.59 -14.43 -9.24
N TYR A 338 -10.80 -13.38 -8.44
CA TYR A 338 -10.52 -11.99 -8.81
C TYR A 338 -9.26 -11.36 -8.15
N ILE A 339 -8.81 -11.83 -6.98
CA ILE A 339 -7.53 -11.37 -6.39
C ILE A 339 -6.36 -12.15 -7.02
N SER A 340 -5.48 -11.45 -7.75
CA SER A 340 -4.33 -12.06 -8.41
C SER A 340 -3.01 -11.78 -7.69
N LYS A 341 -2.24 -12.83 -7.39
CA LYS A 341 -0.89 -12.75 -6.78
C LYS A 341 0.19 -12.33 -7.79
N ASP A 342 -0.04 -11.27 -8.56
CA ASP A 342 0.84 -10.87 -9.66
C ASP A 342 1.45 -9.46 -9.50
N ASN A 343 2.69 -9.43 -8.99
CA ASN A 343 3.51 -8.22 -8.88
C ASN A 343 3.96 -7.63 -10.23
N ARG A 344 3.70 -8.31 -11.37
CA ARG A 344 3.98 -7.74 -12.71
C ARG A 344 3.07 -6.55 -13.02
N PHE A 345 1.97 -6.36 -12.28
CA PHE A 345 0.90 -5.42 -12.60
C PHE A 345 0.40 -4.56 -11.41
N SER A 346 1.05 -3.42 -11.16
CA SER A 346 0.58 -2.37 -10.25
C SER A 346 -0.66 -1.58 -10.75
N LYS A 347 -1.55 -2.21 -11.54
CA LYS A 347 -2.83 -1.64 -11.98
C LYS A 347 -4.01 -2.17 -11.14
N GLY A 348 -3.73 -2.93 -10.09
CA GLY A 348 -4.75 -3.47 -9.20
C GLY A 348 -5.33 -2.44 -8.22
N ASP A 349 -4.72 -1.26 -8.05
CA ASP A 349 -4.86 -0.49 -6.80
C ASP A 349 -6.33 -0.20 -6.42
N PHE A 350 -7.17 0.35 -7.31
CA PHE A 350 -8.59 0.54 -7.01
C PHE A 350 -9.33 -0.79 -6.76
N LEU A 351 -9.45 -1.66 -7.77
CA LEU A 351 -10.29 -2.85 -7.66
C LEU A 351 -9.80 -3.85 -6.61
N GLN A 352 -8.49 -3.99 -6.41
CA GLN A 352 -7.93 -4.86 -5.38
C GLN A 352 -8.07 -4.25 -3.97
N ARG A 353 -8.00 -2.91 -3.79
CA ARG A 353 -8.38 -2.27 -2.52
C ARG A 353 -9.85 -2.59 -2.20
N THR A 354 -10.77 -2.39 -3.15
CA THR A 354 -12.20 -2.70 -2.99
C THR A 354 -12.46 -4.17 -2.68
N VAL A 355 -11.98 -5.10 -3.51
CA VAL A 355 -12.15 -6.55 -3.33
C VAL A 355 -11.58 -7.01 -1.97
N ARG A 356 -10.42 -6.48 -1.56
CA ARG A 356 -9.82 -6.78 -0.26
C ARG A 356 -10.72 -6.35 0.90
N GLU A 357 -11.36 -5.18 0.85
CA GLU A 357 -12.22 -4.69 1.93
C GLU A 357 -13.46 -5.58 2.14
N HIS A 358 -14.03 -6.16 1.08
CA HIS A 358 -15.07 -7.18 1.21
C HIS A 358 -14.51 -8.50 1.76
N ALA A 359 -13.32 -8.92 1.32
CA ALA A 359 -12.66 -10.14 1.78
C ALA A 359 -12.26 -10.10 3.26
N GLU A 360 -11.82 -8.95 3.78
CA GLU A 360 -11.50 -8.78 5.21
C GLU A 360 -12.72 -8.98 6.11
N ILE A 361 -13.87 -8.43 5.72
CA ILE A 361 -15.13 -8.60 6.46
C ILE A 361 -15.56 -10.07 6.44
N LEU A 362 -15.45 -10.73 5.28
CA LEU A 362 -15.76 -12.17 5.15
C LEU A 362 -14.88 -13.04 6.06
N LEU A 363 -13.59 -12.73 6.19
CA LEU A 363 -12.67 -13.46 7.05
C LEU A 363 -13.02 -13.29 8.54
N GLN A 364 -13.56 -12.13 8.95
CA GLN A 364 -14.00 -11.88 10.33
C GLN A 364 -15.30 -12.63 10.69
N GLU A 365 -16.17 -12.91 9.71
CA GLU A 365 -17.44 -13.64 9.93
C GLU A 365 -17.26 -15.17 10.15
N TRP A 366 -16.02 -15.71 10.10
CA TRP A 366 -15.74 -17.16 10.10
C TRP A 366 -14.94 -17.69 11.31
N GLU A 367 -14.86 -16.96 12.43
CA GLU A 367 -13.99 -17.39 13.54
C GLU A 367 -14.47 -18.70 14.21
N ASP A 368 -15.77 -18.84 14.54
CA ASP A 368 -16.26 -19.85 15.52
C ASP A 368 -16.87 -21.16 14.98
N LYS A 369 -16.85 -21.44 13.67
CA LYS A 369 -17.47 -22.66 13.10
C LYS A 369 -16.47 -23.80 12.91
N GLN A 370 -16.96 -25.05 13.02
CA GLN A 370 -16.27 -26.25 12.54
C GLN A 370 -16.10 -26.16 11.02
N LYS A 371 -14.87 -26.34 10.53
CA LYS A 371 -14.48 -26.11 9.14
C LYS A 371 -14.19 -27.46 8.47
N ASP A 372 -14.71 -27.68 7.28
CA ASP A 372 -14.31 -28.83 6.45
C ASP A 372 -13.01 -28.53 5.69
N ASP A 373 -12.42 -29.56 5.07
CA ASP A 373 -11.16 -29.41 4.33
C ASP A 373 -11.26 -28.33 3.25
N ARG A 374 -12.39 -28.28 2.52
CA ARG A 374 -12.66 -27.33 1.43
C ARG A 374 -12.71 -25.89 1.94
N THR A 375 -13.36 -25.66 3.08
CA THR A 375 -13.41 -24.38 3.79
C THR A 375 -12.03 -23.92 4.26
N LEU A 376 -11.27 -24.79 4.94
CA LEU A 376 -9.94 -24.46 5.46
C LEU A 376 -9.00 -24.00 4.34
N ILE A 377 -9.03 -24.68 3.19
CA ILE A 377 -8.24 -24.32 2.00
C ILE A 377 -8.66 -22.96 1.44
N ALA A 378 -9.98 -22.73 1.29
CA ALA A 378 -10.52 -21.48 0.76
C ALA A 378 -10.15 -20.27 1.65
N LEU A 379 -10.33 -20.41 2.97
CA LEU A 379 -9.96 -19.39 3.95
C LEU A 379 -8.44 -19.13 3.97
N ALA A 380 -7.63 -20.19 3.96
CA ALA A 380 -6.18 -20.06 3.95
C ALA A 380 -5.69 -19.28 2.72
N ARG A 381 -6.22 -19.63 1.55
CA ARG A 381 -5.88 -18.95 0.30
C ARG A 381 -6.42 -17.52 0.23
N LEU A 382 -7.63 -17.27 0.72
CA LEU A 382 -8.17 -15.91 0.79
C LEU A 382 -7.35 -15.01 1.71
N SER A 383 -6.99 -15.50 2.90
CA SER A 383 -6.15 -14.76 3.86
C SER A 383 -4.75 -14.51 3.29
N GLU A 384 -4.14 -15.47 2.59
CA GLU A 384 -2.88 -15.23 1.84
C GLU A 384 -3.01 -14.10 0.80
N LEU A 385 -4.11 -14.09 0.04
CA LEU A 385 -4.36 -13.09 -1.00
C LEU A 385 -4.60 -11.69 -0.42
N VAL A 386 -5.37 -11.59 0.67
CA VAL A 386 -5.56 -10.33 1.42
C VAL A 386 -4.22 -9.83 1.97
N GLY A 387 -3.45 -10.68 2.65
CA GLY A 387 -2.10 -10.35 3.09
C GLY A 387 -1.20 -9.87 1.93
N PHE A 388 -1.25 -10.55 0.78
CA PHE A 388 -0.50 -10.13 -0.39
C PHE A 388 -0.88 -8.73 -0.90
N THR A 389 -2.17 -8.39 -0.97
CA THR A 389 -2.61 -7.04 -1.41
C THR A 389 -2.08 -5.92 -0.50
N TYR A 390 -1.95 -6.17 0.81
CA TYR A 390 -1.32 -5.22 1.74
C TYR A 390 0.18 -4.99 1.47
N THR A 391 0.87 -5.91 0.78
CA THR A 391 2.29 -5.69 0.38
C THR A 391 2.44 -4.69 -0.77
N GLN A 392 1.34 -4.41 -1.47
CA GLN A 392 1.33 -3.53 -2.65
C GLN A 392 1.00 -2.08 -2.31
N GLN A 393 0.38 -1.81 -1.15
CA GLN A 393 0.17 -0.46 -0.65
C GLN A 393 1.49 0.23 -0.28
N GLN A 394 1.55 1.56 -0.43
CA GLN A 394 2.69 2.36 0.00
C GLN A 394 2.24 3.49 0.94
N PRO A 395 2.72 3.51 2.21
CA PRO A 395 3.54 2.49 2.86
C PRO A 395 2.75 1.18 3.13
N PRO A 396 3.41 0.00 3.18
CA PRO A 396 2.74 -1.24 3.54
C PRO A 396 2.25 -1.24 4.99
N LEU A 397 1.02 -1.70 5.25
CA LEU A 397 0.45 -1.81 6.60
C LEU A 397 0.97 -3.07 7.32
N GLN A 398 2.17 -2.94 7.91
CA GLN A 398 2.99 -4.02 8.47
C GLN A 398 2.30 -4.92 9.51
N HIS A 399 1.34 -4.40 10.28
CA HIS A 399 0.63 -5.20 11.30
C HIS A 399 -0.43 -6.13 10.68
N LYS A 400 -1.24 -5.65 9.72
CA LYS A 400 -2.25 -6.46 9.03
C LYS A 400 -1.62 -7.55 8.18
N LEU A 401 -0.47 -7.23 7.58
CA LEU A 401 0.33 -8.15 6.76
C LEU A 401 0.61 -9.49 7.44
N ASP A 402 1.19 -9.45 8.63
CA ASP A 402 1.56 -10.67 9.34
C ASP A 402 0.33 -11.42 9.87
N VAL A 403 -0.69 -10.72 10.37
CA VAL A 403 -1.94 -11.34 10.85
C VAL A 403 -2.57 -12.25 9.79
N HIS A 404 -2.65 -11.78 8.54
CA HIS A 404 -3.21 -12.56 7.44
C HIS A 404 -2.34 -13.76 7.03
N PHE A 405 -1.00 -13.61 6.96
CA PHE A 405 -0.14 -14.75 6.65
C PHE A 405 -0.05 -15.79 7.78
N ILE A 406 -0.15 -15.35 9.05
CA ILE A 406 -0.25 -16.24 10.22
C ILE A 406 -1.59 -16.99 10.18
N SER A 407 -2.70 -16.29 9.93
CA SER A 407 -4.02 -16.89 9.73
C SER A 407 -4.00 -17.95 8.63
N ALA A 408 -3.50 -17.60 7.44
CA ALA A 408 -3.36 -18.53 6.32
C ALA A 408 -2.54 -19.78 6.66
N ARG A 409 -1.41 -19.58 7.36
CA ARG A 409 -0.52 -20.67 7.77
C ARG A 409 -1.18 -21.59 8.81
N ASN A 410 -1.82 -21.03 9.82
CA ASN A 410 -2.47 -21.78 10.90
C ASN A 410 -3.62 -22.66 10.36
N LEU A 411 -4.41 -22.16 9.41
CA LEU A 411 -5.47 -22.92 8.75
C LEU A 411 -4.92 -24.13 7.96
N LEU A 412 -3.76 -23.99 7.32
CA LEU A 412 -3.09 -25.11 6.65
C LEU A 412 -2.43 -26.07 7.65
N HIS A 413 -1.98 -25.59 8.80
CA HIS A 413 -1.47 -26.43 9.89
C HIS A 413 -2.58 -27.30 10.49
N GLU A 414 -3.75 -26.70 10.78
CA GLU A 414 -4.96 -27.39 11.21
C GLU A 414 -5.38 -28.47 10.21
N LEU A 415 -5.53 -28.09 8.93
CA LEU A 415 -5.89 -28.99 7.83
C LEU A 415 -4.96 -30.21 7.71
N CYS A 416 -3.65 -30.00 7.87
CA CYS A 416 -2.63 -31.01 7.54
C CYS A 416 -2.04 -31.74 8.76
N GLY A 417 -2.43 -31.37 9.99
CA GLY A 417 -1.83 -31.91 11.21
C GLY A 417 -0.33 -31.59 11.33
N ILE A 418 0.04 -30.34 11.01
CA ILE A 418 1.40 -29.82 11.17
C ILE A 418 1.50 -29.20 12.57
N THR A 419 2.47 -29.65 13.35
CA THR A 419 2.78 -29.13 14.70
C THR A 419 4.02 -28.24 14.64
N GLU A 420 4.28 -27.47 15.70
CA GLU A 420 5.49 -26.62 15.79
C GLU A 420 6.80 -27.44 15.71
N GLU A 421 6.77 -28.75 16.02
CA GLU A 421 7.92 -29.65 15.88
C GLU A 421 8.28 -29.95 14.41
N ASP A 422 7.29 -30.01 13.51
CA ASP A 422 7.48 -30.30 12.08
C ASP A 422 8.21 -29.17 11.31
N VAL A 423 8.37 -28.01 11.94
CA VAL A 423 8.81 -26.75 11.32
C VAL A 423 10.04 -26.14 12.05
N GLN A 424 10.56 -26.79 13.09
CA GLN A 424 11.77 -26.38 13.82
C GLN A 424 13.04 -26.51 12.95
N PRO A 425 13.78 -25.41 12.66
CA PRO A 425 13.94 -24.25 13.55
C PRO A 425 13.08 -23.00 13.22
N ALA A 426 12.34 -22.98 12.12
CA ALA A 426 11.68 -21.77 11.61
C ALA A 426 10.59 -21.17 12.54
N ASP A 427 10.14 -21.90 13.56
CA ASP A 427 8.96 -21.54 14.37
C ASP A 427 9.23 -21.16 15.84
N GLY A 428 10.49 -21.11 16.29
CA GLY A 428 10.81 -20.69 17.65
C GLY A 428 10.26 -19.29 18.03
N PHE A 429 9.96 -18.46 17.04
CA PHE A 429 9.35 -17.14 17.22
C PHE A 429 7.82 -17.13 17.27
N LEU A 430 7.12 -18.10 16.65
CA LEU A 430 5.65 -18.09 16.62
C LEU A 430 5.03 -18.29 18.00
N ALA A 431 5.69 -19.04 18.89
CA ALA A 431 5.34 -19.13 20.30
C ALA A 431 5.44 -17.75 21.00
N SER A 432 6.47 -16.95 20.67
CA SER A 432 6.66 -15.59 21.20
C SER A 432 5.66 -14.59 20.62
N LEU A 433 5.37 -14.67 19.32
CA LEU A 433 4.44 -13.74 18.65
C LEU A 433 2.96 -14.09 18.93
N LYS A 434 2.62 -15.36 19.17
CA LYS A 434 1.36 -15.74 19.85
C LYS A 434 1.27 -15.05 21.22
N LYS A 435 2.35 -15.10 22.03
CA LYS A 435 2.42 -14.42 23.33
C LYS A 435 2.24 -12.89 23.18
N MET A 436 2.76 -12.28 22.12
CA MET A 436 2.61 -10.85 21.81
C MET A 436 1.19 -10.47 21.34
N LEU A 437 0.56 -11.25 20.47
CA LEU A 437 -0.83 -11.04 20.04
C LEU A 437 -1.81 -11.25 21.21
N LEU A 438 -1.55 -12.24 22.07
CA LEU A 438 -2.27 -12.43 23.33
C LEU A 438 -2.01 -11.29 24.32
N MET A 439 -0.79 -10.72 24.36
CA MET A 439 -0.47 -9.52 25.16
C MET A 439 -1.23 -8.26 24.73
N PHE A 440 -1.61 -8.15 23.45
CA PHE A 440 -2.49 -7.08 22.98
C PHE A 440 -3.94 -7.23 23.49
N PHE A 441 -4.31 -8.41 24.00
CA PHE A 441 -5.61 -8.67 24.59
C PHE A 441 -5.61 -8.77 26.13
N HIS A 442 -4.57 -9.30 26.80
CA HIS A 442 -4.46 -9.36 28.28
C HIS A 442 -3.00 -9.30 28.79
N VAL A 443 -2.81 -8.81 30.03
CA VAL A 443 -1.52 -8.38 30.61
C VAL A 443 -0.80 -9.49 31.43
N VAL A 444 0.56 -9.55 31.35
CA VAL A 444 1.51 -10.33 32.22
C VAL A 444 1.65 -11.85 31.91
N LEU A 445 2.76 -12.61 32.06
CA LEU A 445 4.10 -12.46 32.70
C LEU A 445 5.27 -13.22 31.93
N GLU A 446 6.36 -13.58 32.64
CA GLU A 446 7.74 -13.94 32.23
C GLU A 446 8.06 -15.30 31.52
N VAL A 447 9.21 -15.31 30.78
CA VAL A 447 10.47 -16.15 30.80
C VAL A 447 10.34 -17.67 31.10
N TRP A 448 11.05 -18.65 30.50
CA TRP A 448 12.49 -19.01 30.31
C TRP A 448 12.64 -19.80 28.97
N GLY A 449 13.80 -20.13 28.37
CA GLY A 449 15.22 -19.95 28.75
C GLY A 449 16.04 -21.27 28.70
N SER A 450 16.63 -21.65 27.56
CA SER A 450 17.83 -22.55 27.48
C SER A 450 18.41 -22.63 26.07
N SER A 451 19.75 -22.61 25.99
CA SER A 451 20.56 -22.85 24.80
C SER A 451 21.22 -24.22 24.90
N LEU A 452 21.31 -24.96 23.79
CA LEU A 452 22.36 -25.94 23.59
C LEU A 452 23.07 -25.65 22.26
N GLU A 453 24.35 -25.29 22.37
CA GLU A 453 25.29 -25.37 21.27
C GLU A 453 25.55 -26.84 20.94
N ASP A 454 25.69 -27.17 19.66
CA ASP A 454 26.60 -28.24 19.28
C ASP A 454 27.35 -27.87 18.01
N SER A 455 28.67 -28.08 18.00
CA SER A 455 29.61 -27.37 17.14
C SER A 455 30.47 -28.31 16.30
N SER A 456 29.88 -28.95 15.28
CA SER A 456 30.66 -29.59 14.21
C SER A 456 29.86 -29.81 12.92
N ASP A 457 30.02 -28.91 11.94
CA ASP A 457 29.86 -29.25 10.50
C ASP A 457 30.44 -28.12 9.60
N LYS A 458 31.76 -27.90 9.68
CA LYS A 458 32.49 -26.96 8.81
C LYS A 458 32.87 -27.59 7.47
N GLU A 459 31.91 -27.97 6.63
CA GLU A 459 32.27 -28.36 5.25
C GLU A 459 31.22 -28.16 4.13
N HIS A 460 29.98 -27.77 4.42
CA HIS A 460 28.99 -27.46 3.36
C HIS A 460 28.44 -26.04 3.51
N ARG A 461 29.14 -25.06 2.92
CA ARG A 461 28.53 -23.75 2.61
C ARG A 461 27.70 -23.87 1.34
N GLU A 462 26.50 -24.42 1.47
CA GLU A 462 25.48 -24.30 0.44
C GLU A 462 25.10 -22.81 0.25
N MET A 463 24.75 -22.45 -0.99
CA MET A 463 24.68 -21.09 -1.54
C MET A 463 23.86 -20.06 -0.73
N TYR A 464 23.02 -20.51 0.20
CA TYR A 464 22.08 -19.68 0.96
C TYR A 464 22.19 -19.84 2.49
N GLY A 465 23.24 -20.51 2.98
CA GLY A 465 23.31 -20.91 4.40
C GLY A 465 22.19 -21.88 4.78
N ILE A 466 21.78 -22.72 3.83
CA ILE A 466 20.89 -23.85 4.02
C ILE A 466 21.71 -25.01 4.61
N THR A 467 21.06 -25.77 5.47
CA THR A 467 21.63 -26.92 6.16
C THR A 467 20.91 -28.21 5.76
N LYS A 468 21.56 -29.35 6.00
CA LYS A 468 20.91 -30.68 5.87
C LYS A 468 19.63 -30.78 6.70
N ARG A 469 19.53 -30.04 7.82
CA ARG A 469 18.34 -29.97 8.66
C ARG A 469 17.18 -29.26 7.94
N ASP A 470 17.42 -28.13 7.29
CA ASP A 470 16.38 -27.39 6.56
C ASP A 470 15.77 -28.26 5.43
N SER A 471 16.61 -29.01 4.72
CA SER A 471 16.19 -29.97 3.69
C SER A 471 15.39 -31.15 4.28
N ALA A 472 15.80 -31.67 5.45
CA ALA A 472 15.06 -32.75 6.13
C ALA A 472 13.67 -32.28 6.61
N VAL A 473 13.59 -31.07 7.18
CA VAL A 473 12.32 -30.42 7.59
C VAL A 473 11.40 -30.22 6.38
N ALA A 474 11.92 -29.68 5.28
CA ALA A 474 11.15 -29.50 4.05
C ALA A 474 10.59 -30.82 3.50
N ARG A 475 11.37 -31.91 3.53
CA ARG A 475 10.93 -33.25 3.11
C ARG A 475 9.86 -33.84 4.03
N GLN A 476 9.98 -33.66 5.34
CA GLN A 476 8.96 -34.08 6.31
C GLN A 476 7.63 -33.35 6.05
N LEU A 477 7.67 -32.04 5.84
CA LEU A 477 6.50 -31.24 5.48
C LEU A 477 5.92 -31.63 4.12
N PHE A 478 6.76 -31.79 3.10
CA PHE A 478 6.34 -32.24 1.77
C PHE A 478 5.57 -33.55 1.87
N ASN A 479 6.06 -34.54 2.61
CA ASN A 479 5.38 -35.82 2.82
C ASN A 479 4.02 -35.67 3.54
N LYS A 480 3.94 -34.85 4.60
CA LYS A 480 2.67 -34.57 5.32
C LYS A 480 1.65 -33.87 4.42
N LEU A 481 2.06 -32.79 3.76
CA LEU A 481 1.24 -32.01 2.85
C LEU A 481 0.74 -32.85 1.67
N THR A 482 1.63 -33.61 1.03
CA THR A 482 1.31 -34.53 -0.08
C THR A 482 0.30 -35.59 0.36
N LYS A 483 0.48 -36.21 1.53
CA LYS A 483 -0.45 -37.22 2.06
C LYS A 483 -1.87 -36.66 2.26
N LYS A 484 -2.01 -35.45 2.80
CA LYS A 484 -3.31 -34.79 2.94
C LYS A 484 -3.87 -34.38 1.57
N SER A 485 -3.03 -33.82 0.68
CA SER A 485 -3.41 -33.34 -0.66
C SER A 485 -4.01 -34.46 -1.53
N SER A 486 -3.38 -35.63 -1.53
CA SER A 486 -3.87 -36.81 -2.26
C SER A 486 -5.21 -37.36 -1.75
N GLY A 487 -5.60 -37.03 -0.50
CA GLY A 487 -6.89 -37.39 0.08
C GLY A 487 -8.02 -36.40 -0.21
N LEU A 488 -7.75 -35.25 -0.84
CA LEU A 488 -8.78 -34.27 -1.20
C LEU A 488 -9.64 -34.74 -2.38
N SER A 489 -10.90 -34.26 -2.42
CA SER A 489 -11.76 -34.42 -3.61
C SER A 489 -11.14 -33.67 -4.80
N PRO A 490 -11.13 -34.26 -6.02
CA PRO A 490 -10.68 -33.56 -7.22
C PRO A 490 -11.45 -32.26 -7.48
N ASP A 491 -12.75 -32.21 -7.15
CA ASP A 491 -13.62 -31.05 -7.37
C ASP A 491 -13.08 -29.77 -6.68
N ILE A 492 -12.50 -29.94 -5.49
CA ILE A 492 -11.89 -28.83 -4.71
C ILE A 492 -10.71 -28.23 -5.50
N ILE A 493 -9.94 -29.08 -6.17
CA ILE A 493 -8.75 -28.65 -6.93
C ILE A 493 -9.18 -28.08 -8.27
N GLU A 494 -10.14 -28.70 -8.96
CA GLU A 494 -10.72 -28.17 -10.19
C GLU A 494 -11.25 -26.75 -9.99
N GLU A 495 -12.08 -26.53 -8.97
CA GLU A 495 -12.65 -25.21 -8.65
C GLU A 495 -11.60 -24.16 -8.25
N LEU A 496 -10.71 -24.49 -7.31
CA LEU A 496 -9.79 -23.51 -6.72
C LEU A 496 -8.55 -23.22 -7.59
N VAL A 497 -8.21 -24.12 -8.51
CA VAL A 497 -6.97 -24.05 -9.31
C VAL A 497 -7.23 -23.87 -10.79
N PHE A 498 -8.24 -24.54 -11.35
CA PHE A 498 -8.42 -24.63 -12.80
C PHE A 498 -9.61 -23.79 -13.30
N LEU A 499 -10.70 -23.68 -12.54
CA LEU A 499 -11.85 -22.78 -12.82
C LEU A 499 -11.62 -21.33 -12.35
N ARG A 500 -10.38 -20.84 -12.44
CA ARG A 500 -10.00 -19.45 -12.12
C ARG A 500 -9.84 -18.61 -13.38
N THR A 501 -9.79 -17.29 -13.21
CA THR A 501 -9.41 -16.39 -14.31
C THR A 501 -7.92 -16.58 -14.66
N VAL A 502 -7.62 -16.68 -15.96
CA VAL A 502 -6.25 -16.67 -16.48
C VAL A 502 -5.96 -15.29 -17.04
N ASN A 503 -4.78 -14.73 -16.73
CA ASN A 503 -4.44 -13.37 -17.18
C ASN A 503 -3.81 -13.37 -18.58
N LYS A 504 -3.88 -12.22 -19.27
CA LYS A 504 -3.32 -12.01 -20.63
C LYS A 504 -1.80 -12.21 -20.74
N GLN A 505 -1.04 -12.23 -19.64
CA GLN A 505 0.40 -12.49 -19.64
C GLN A 505 0.71 -13.98 -19.64
N ASP A 506 0.00 -14.77 -18.84
CA ASP A 506 0.12 -16.22 -18.85
C ASP A 506 -0.29 -16.77 -20.22
N PHE A 507 -1.37 -16.25 -20.81
CA PHE A 507 -1.82 -16.57 -22.17
C PHE A 507 -0.75 -16.30 -23.25
N ALA A 508 0.08 -15.26 -23.08
CA ALA A 508 1.17 -14.97 -24.01
C ALA A 508 2.28 -16.07 -23.98
N LEU A 509 2.39 -16.82 -22.89
CA LEU A 509 3.33 -17.93 -22.72
C LEU A 509 2.77 -19.29 -23.15
N PHE A 510 1.46 -19.37 -23.44
CA PHE A 510 0.82 -20.62 -23.85
C PHE A 510 1.20 -21.01 -25.29
N PRO A 511 1.08 -22.29 -25.68
CA PRO A 511 1.30 -22.71 -27.06
C PRO A 511 0.34 -22.02 -28.03
N GLU A 512 0.77 -21.82 -29.29
CA GLU A 512 -0.06 -21.13 -30.31
C GLU A 512 -1.44 -21.77 -30.51
N VAL A 513 -1.55 -23.09 -30.43
CA VAL A 513 -2.85 -23.80 -30.53
C VAL A 513 -3.85 -23.37 -29.43
N VAL A 514 -3.36 -23.02 -28.24
CA VAL A 514 -4.21 -22.47 -27.16
C VAL A 514 -4.52 -20.99 -27.40
N LYS A 515 -3.60 -20.24 -28.03
CA LYS A 515 -3.80 -18.82 -28.37
C LYS A 515 -4.80 -18.60 -29.51
N GLU A 516 -4.85 -19.54 -30.45
CA GLU A 516 -5.78 -19.56 -31.58
C GLU A 516 -7.19 -20.03 -31.17
N ASN A 517 -7.36 -20.61 -29.98
CA ASN A 517 -8.68 -20.96 -29.45
C ASN A 517 -9.46 -19.70 -29.06
N GLN A 518 -10.41 -19.33 -29.92
CA GLN A 518 -11.22 -18.11 -29.78
C GLN A 518 -12.03 -18.08 -28.46
N THR A 519 -12.58 -19.21 -27.99
CA THR A 519 -13.34 -19.27 -26.74
C THR A 519 -12.47 -19.00 -25.52
N VAL A 520 -11.28 -19.61 -25.45
CA VAL A 520 -10.30 -19.37 -24.38
C VAL A 520 -9.83 -17.91 -24.41
N LYS A 521 -9.55 -17.38 -25.61
CA LYS A 521 -9.14 -16.00 -25.82
C LYS A 521 -10.18 -15.00 -25.34
N GLU A 522 -11.45 -15.16 -25.74
CA GLU A 522 -12.56 -14.28 -25.33
C GLU A 522 -12.73 -14.27 -23.81
N LYS A 523 -12.71 -15.44 -23.16
CA LYS A 523 -12.77 -15.52 -21.69
C LYS A 523 -11.63 -14.79 -21.01
N ILE A 524 -10.39 -14.96 -21.49
CA ILE A 524 -9.21 -14.25 -20.97
C ILE A 524 -9.27 -12.74 -21.29
N GLU A 525 -9.92 -12.35 -22.39
CA GLU A 525 -10.12 -10.95 -22.75
C GLU A 525 -11.14 -10.23 -21.87
N CYS A 526 -12.23 -10.91 -21.50
CA CYS A 526 -13.25 -10.47 -20.54
C CYS A 526 -12.90 -10.75 -19.07
N SER A 527 -11.76 -11.38 -18.77
CA SER A 527 -11.38 -11.84 -17.41
C SER A 527 -12.42 -12.77 -16.76
N HIS A 528 -13.05 -13.62 -17.56
CA HIS A 528 -13.97 -14.66 -17.10
C HIS A 528 -13.22 -15.94 -16.65
N PRO A 529 -13.80 -16.72 -15.72
CA PRO A 529 -13.29 -18.05 -15.37
C PRO A 529 -13.24 -19.02 -16.56
N LEU A 530 -12.25 -19.91 -16.56
CA LEU A 530 -12.22 -21.06 -17.47
C LEU A 530 -13.31 -22.07 -17.08
N SER A 531 -13.83 -22.80 -18.07
CA SER A 531 -14.69 -23.98 -17.88
C SER A 531 -13.87 -25.28 -17.96
N PRO A 532 -14.40 -26.43 -17.50
CA PRO A 532 -13.69 -27.72 -17.59
C PRO A 532 -13.19 -28.07 -19.01
N SER A 533 -13.96 -27.72 -20.05
CA SER A 533 -13.54 -27.94 -21.45
C SER A 533 -12.37 -27.03 -21.86
N ASP A 534 -12.31 -25.79 -21.38
CA ASP A 534 -11.16 -24.90 -21.62
C ASP A 534 -9.92 -25.41 -20.89
N VAL A 535 -10.09 -25.90 -19.65
CA VAL A 535 -9.00 -26.50 -18.85
C VAL A 535 -8.42 -27.71 -19.58
N ASN A 536 -9.25 -28.58 -20.15
CA ASN A 536 -8.77 -29.72 -20.93
C ASN A 536 -7.93 -29.29 -22.14
N VAL A 537 -8.33 -28.25 -22.89
CA VAL A 537 -7.51 -27.67 -23.98
C VAL A 537 -6.14 -27.18 -23.46
N LEU A 538 -6.10 -26.56 -22.27
CA LEU A 538 -4.84 -26.16 -21.64
C LEU A 538 -3.99 -27.38 -21.23
N VAL A 539 -4.59 -28.47 -20.75
CA VAL A 539 -3.90 -29.70 -20.35
C VAL A 539 -3.34 -30.45 -21.56
N ASP A 540 -4.14 -30.64 -22.61
CA ASP A 540 -3.77 -31.39 -23.82
C ASP A 540 -2.60 -30.76 -24.57
N HIS A 541 -2.50 -29.43 -24.54
CA HIS A 541 -1.36 -28.69 -25.09
C HIS A 541 -0.29 -28.36 -24.02
N GLY A 542 -0.43 -28.86 -22.80
CA GLY A 542 0.55 -28.74 -21.72
C GLY A 542 0.75 -27.31 -21.20
N ALA A 543 -0.20 -26.41 -21.37
CA ALA A 543 -0.28 -25.12 -20.66
C ALA A 543 -0.76 -25.30 -19.20
N ALA A 544 -1.36 -26.45 -18.87
CA ALA A 544 -1.77 -26.84 -17.53
C ALA A 544 -1.39 -28.29 -17.19
N TYR A 545 -1.35 -28.62 -15.90
CA TYR A 545 -1.40 -29.99 -15.39
C TYR A 545 -2.85 -30.49 -15.34
N SER A 546 -3.07 -31.80 -15.51
CA SER A 546 -4.37 -32.40 -15.18
C SER A 546 -4.61 -32.40 -13.67
N VAL A 547 -5.88 -32.36 -13.26
CA VAL A 547 -6.30 -32.39 -11.84
C VAL A 547 -5.64 -33.54 -11.10
N ASP A 548 -5.65 -34.75 -11.66
CA ASP A 548 -5.07 -35.93 -11.02
C ASP A 548 -3.55 -35.88 -10.86
N ARG A 549 -2.82 -35.32 -11.84
CA ARG A 549 -1.36 -35.16 -11.74
C ARG A 549 -0.96 -34.04 -10.78
N TYR A 550 -1.83 -33.04 -10.61
CA TYR A 550 -1.59 -31.93 -9.70
C TYR A 550 -2.08 -32.21 -8.26
N ARG A 551 -2.96 -33.20 -8.06
CA ARG A 551 -3.61 -33.51 -6.78
C ARG A 551 -2.64 -33.65 -5.61
N GLU A 552 -1.55 -34.39 -5.80
CA GLU A 552 -0.55 -34.63 -4.76
C GLU A 552 0.28 -33.36 -4.44
N LEU A 553 0.37 -32.42 -5.37
CA LEU A 553 1.21 -31.21 -5.30
C LEU A 553 0.46 -29.96 -4.79
N PHE A 554 -0.87 -30.00 -4.76
CA PHE A 554 -1.70 -28.81 -4.47
C PHE A 554 -1.45 -28.21 -3.08
N LEU A 555 -1.58 -28.97 -2.00
CA LEU A 555 -1.28 -28.44 -0.65
C LEU A 555 0.21 -28.12 -0.44
N PRO A 556 1.18 -28.93 -0.94
CA PRO A 556 2.59 -28.51 -0.97
C PRO A 556 2.82 -27.15 -1.60
N GLU A 557 2.27 -26.88 -2.80
CA GLU A 557 2.45 -25.59 -3.46
C GLU A 557 1.68 -24.46 -2.75
N LEU A 558 0.47 -24.72 -2.23
CA LEU A 558 -0.29 -23.73 -1.46
C LEU A 558 0.46 -23.31 -0.19
N TYR A 559 0.98 -24.26 0.58
CA TYR A 559 1.78 -23.97 1.75
C TYR A 559 3.06 -23.19 1.40
N LEU A 560 3.77 -23.61 0.34
CA LEU A 560 4.91 -22.90 -0.23
C LEU A 560 4.58 -21.44 -0.59
N SER A 561 3.43 -21.22 -1.26
CA SER A 561 2.93 -19.90 -1.64
C SER A 561 2.77 -18.99 -0.42
N VAL A 562 2.20 -19.51 0.68
CA VAL A 562 2.03 -18.81 1.96
C VAL A 562 3.37 -18.48 2.61
N ILE A 563 4.24 -19.46 2.86
CA ILE A 563 5.50 -19.22 3.59
C ILE A 563 6.48 -18.34 2.81
N TYR A 564 6.50 -18.41 1.48
CA TYR A 564 7.26 -17.49 0.65
C TYR A 564 6.73 -16.05 0.72
N SER A 565 5.40 -15.85 0.68
CA SER A 565 4.81 -14.52 0.87
C SER A 565 5.15 -13.95 2.25
N PHE A 566 5.03 -14.78 3.30
CA PHE A 566 5.27 -14.36 4.67
C PHE A 566 6.75 -14.01 4.91
N GLY A 567 7.68 -14.88 4.49
CA GLY A 567 9.12 -14.60 4.56
C GLY A 567 9.53 -13.34 3.79
N ARG A 568 8.81 -12.98 2.73
CA ARG A 568 9.04 -11.71 2.00
C ARG A 568 8.68 -10.45 2.78
N ASN A 569 7.96 -10.53 3.91
CA ASN A 569 7.71 -9.35 4.75
C ASN A 569 8.99 -8.72 5.29
N TYR A 570 10.10 -9.48 5.36
CA TYR A 570 11.45 -8.95 5.58
C TYR A 570 11.79 -7.74 4.69
N PHE A 571 11.40 -7.77 3.40
CA PHE A 571 11.73 -6.70 2.45
C PHE A 571 10.80 -5.48 2.50
N TYR A 572 9.66 -5.58 3.19
CA TYR A 572 8.67 -4.51 3.33
C TYR A 572 8.78 -3.76 4.67
N ARG A 573 9.59 -4.28 5.60
CA ARG A 573 9.86 -3.67 6.90
C ARG A 573 11.13 -2.81 6.87
N ASN A 574 11.17 -1.79 7.72
CA ASN A 574 12.40 -1.04 7.95
C ASN A 574 13.36 -1.94 8.76
N ARG A 575 14.57 -2.19 8.26
CA ARG A 575 15.55 -3.08 8.91
C ARG A 575 15.83 -2.71 10.37
N ALA A 576 15.76 -1.44 10.71
CA ALA A 576 15.97 -0.94 12.08
C ALA A 576 14.78 -1.25 13.04
N THR A 577 13.65 -1.73 12.52
CA THR A 577 12.42 -2.02 13.29
C THR A 577 11.95 -3.48 13.12
N ILE A 578 12.79 -4.37 12.59
CA ILE A 578 12.50 -5.81 12.54
C ILE A 578 13.01 -6.43 13.84
N GLU A 579 12.09 -6.83 14.73
CA GLU A 579 12.43 -7.47 16.00
C GLU A 579 13.11 -8.84 15.84
N ASN A 580 12.70 -9.61 14.82
CA ASN A 580 13.27 -10.91 14.52
C ASN A 580 13.48 -11.11 13.00
N PRO A 581 14.66 -10.75 12.46
CA PRO A 581 14.95 -10.90 11.04
C PRO A 581 15.24 -12.36 10.61
N SER A 582 15.74 -13.22 11.51
CA SER A 582 16.04 -14.62 11.17
C SER A 582 14.78 -15.42 10.85
N PHE A 583 13.69 -15.23 11.60
CA PHE A 583 12.39 -15.86 11.34
C PHE A 583 11.95 -15.78 9.86
N TYR A 584 11.99 -14.58 9.28
CA TYR A 584 11.60 -14.38 7.88
C TYR A 584 12.60 -15.02 6.89
N ILE A 585 13.89 -15.02 7.22
CA ILE A 585 14.94 -15.64 6.40
C ILE A 585 14.78 -17.17 6.41
N ASP A 586 14.47 -17.77 7.57
CA ASP A 586 14.29 -19.21 7.70
C ASP A 586 12.99 -19.67 7.03
N LEU A 587 11.92 -18.86 7.01
CA LEU A 587 10.76 -19.08 6.13
C LEU A 587 11.14 -19.09 4.64
N LEU A 588 12.06 -18.22 4.20
CA LEU A 588 12.53 -18.17 2.80
C LEU A 588 13.44 -19.37 2.45
N LYS A 589 14.27 -19.84 3.39
CA LYS A 589 15.02 -21.11 3.22
C LYS A 589 14.08 -22.30 3.13
N LEU A 590 13.11 -22.39 4.04
CA LEU A 590 12.12 -23.47 4.06
C LEU A 590 11.29 -23.48 2.77
N ALA A 591 10.89 -22.30 2.27
CA ALA A 591 10.24 -22.14 0.98
C ALA A 591 11.12 -22.66 -0.17
N TYR A 592 12.42 -22.39 -0.17
CA TYR A 592 13.32 -22.91 -1.20
C TYR A 592 13.41 -24.44 -1.13
N CYS A 593 13.73 -25.02 0.03
CA CYS A 593 13.86 -26.47 0.17
C CYS A 593 12.56 -27.20 -0.19
N LEU A 594 11.40 -26.70 0.24
CA LEU A 594 10.09 -27.25 -0.14
C LEU A 594 9.83 -27.12 -1.65
N SER A 595 10.25 -26.02 -2.27
CA SER A 595 10.12 -25.85 -3.73
C SER A 595 10.97 -26.83 -4.53
N CYS A 596 12.15 -27.21 -4.02
CA CYS A 596 12.97 -28.26 -4.63
C CYS A 596 12.28 -29.63 -4.58
N GLU A 597 11.76 -30.06 -3.42
CA GLU A 597 11.05 -31.34 -3.28
C GLU A 597 9.80 -31.41 -4.21
N ILE A 598 9.07 -30.30 -4.37
CA ILE A 598 7.96 -30.20 -5.34
C ILE A 598 8.48 -30.32 -6.78
N SER A 599 9.51 -29.55 -7.16
CA SER A 599 10.10 -29.60 -8.51
C SER A 599 10.67 -30.98 -8.86
N GLU A 600 11.29 -31.68 -7.92
CA GLU A 600 11.77 -33.06 -8.11
C GLU A 600 10.61 -34.02 -8.42
N ARG A 601 9.46 -33.85 -7.75
CA ARG A 601 8.23 -34.62 -8.04
C ARG A 601 7.61 -34.26 -9.40
N MET A 602 7.77 -33.01 -9.86
CA MET A 602 7.24 -32.49 -11.13
C MET A 602 8.06 -32.82 -12.39
N ASN A 603 9.27 -33.37 -12.23
CA ASN A 603 10.24 -33.70 -13.29
C ASN A 603 9.60 -34.14 -14.64
N PRO A 604 9.91 -33.48 -15.78
CA PRO A 604 10.96 -32.48 -16.04
C PRO A 604 10.51 -31.02 -15.88
N HIS A 605 9.43 -30.77 -15.16
CA HIS A 605 8.91 -29.42 -14.90
C HIS A 605 9.27 -28.97 -13.48
N ALA A 606 9.03 -27.70 -13.18
CA ALA A 606 9.37 -27.10 -11.91
C ALA A 606 8.22 -26.24 -11.36
N VAL A 607 8.19 -26.04 -10.05
CA VAL A 607 7.27 -25.08 -9.44
C VAL A 607 7.81 -23.66 -9.60
N PHE A 608 6.99 -22.72 -10.04
CA PHE A 608 7.41 -21.33 -10.30
C PHE A 608 7.85 -20.60 -9.03
N HIS A 609 7.40 -21.07 -7.87
CA HIS A 609 7.89 -20.62 -6.58
C HIS A 609 9.38 -20.94 -6.37
N GLU A 610 9.95 -22.00 -6.97
CA GLU A 610 11.40 -22.28 -6.93
C GLU A 610 12.21 -21.12 -7.55
N LEU A 611 11.76 -20.63 -8.71
CA LEU A 611 12.35 -19.46 -9.35
C LEU A 611 12.13 -18.18 -8.52
N LYS A 612 10.92 -17.96 -8.00
CA LYS A 612 10.57 -16.75 -7.23
C LYS A 612 11.40 -16.64 -5.94
N VAL A 613 11.52 -17.73 -5.17
CA VAL A 613 12.26 -17.76 -3.90
C VAL A 613 13.75 -17.49 -4.14
N GLN A 614 14.34 -18.06 -5.20
CA GLN A 614 15.72 -17.76 -5.57
C GLN A 614 15.88 -16.30 -6.01
N THR A 615 15.20 -15.91 -7.10
CA THR A 615 15.46 -14.64 -7.79
C THR A 615 15.05 -13.40 -7.01
N THR A 616 14.00 -13.48 -6.18
CA THR A 616 13.40 -12.33 -5.48
C THR A 616 13.45 -12.42 -3.95
N ALA A 617 14.08 -13.45 -3.40
CA ALA A 617 14.32 -13.59 -1.96
C ALA A 617 15.77 -13.97 -1.64
N LEU A 618 16.20 -15.22 -1.83
CA LEU A 618 17.50 -15.68 -1.36
C LEU A 618 18.69 -15.05 -2.09
N LEU A 619 18.69 -15.05 -3.43
CA LEU A 619 19.71 -14.32 -4.21
C LEU A 619 19.59 -12.80 -3.99
N TYR A 620 18.38 -12.30 -3.74
CA TYR A 620 18.19 -10.88 -3.43
C TYR A 620 18.86 -10.50 -2.10
N LEU A 621 18.83 -11.36 -1.07
CA LEU A 621 19.59 -11.18 0.17
C LEU A 621 21.10 -11.17 -0.09
N LEU A 622 21.64 -12.10 -0.91
CA LEU A 622 23.07 -12.10 -1.25
C LEU A 622 23.52 -10.80 -1.95
N VAL A 623 22.70 -10.26 -2.86
CA VAL A 623 23.04 -9.07 -3.66
C VAL A 623 22.75 -7.75 -2.95
N ASN A 624 21.79 -7.71 -2.03
CA ASN A 624 21.25 -6.47 -1.46
C ASN A 624 21.32 -6.40 0.07
N ASP A 625 21.84 -7.44 0.72
CA ASP A 625 22.14 -7.42 2.15
C ASP A 625 23.63 -7.60 2.45
N ASP A 626 24.24 -6.48 2.82
CA ASP A 626 25.61 -6.35 3.33
C ASP A 626 25.77 -6.97 4.74
N TYR A 627 24.72 -7.54 5.34
CA TYR A 627 24.71 -8.00 6.73
C TYR A 627 24.46 -9.50 6.85
N ASN A 628 25.06 -10.11 7.86
CA ASN A 628 24.70 -11.42 8.38
C ASN A 628 23.78 -11.21 9.60
N CYS A 629 22.72 -12.01 9.71
CA CYS A 629 21.98 -12.15 10.96
C CYS A 629 22.70 -13.17 11.84
N GLN A 630 23.03 -12.80 13.08
CA GLN A 630 23.46 -13.75 14.10
C GLN A 630 22.26 -14.45 14.76
N GLN A 631 22.52 -15.49 15.58
CA GLN A 631 21.49 -16.25 16.29
C GLN A 631 20.72 -15.41 17.33
N ASP A 632 21.33 -14.33 17.84
CA ASP A 632 20.71 -13.35 18.74
C ASP A 632 19.88 -12.28 18.00
N GLY A 633 19.73 -12.40 16.67
CA GLY A 633 19.03 -11.44 15.82
C GLY A 633 19.87 -10.21 15.40
N THR A 634 21.12 -10.09 15.85
CA THR A 634 21.94 -8.91 15.52
C THR A 634 22.42 -8.93 14.06
N HIS A 635 22.36 -7.76 13.41
CA HIS A 635 22.86 -7.56 12.05
C HIS A 635 24.33 -7.12 12.06
N MET A 636 25.26 -8.05 11.80
CA MET A 636 26.67 -7.74 11.62
C MET A 636 27.01 -7.53 10.15
N LYS A 637 27.72 -6.44 9.81
CA LYS A 637 28.15 -6.20 8.43
C LYS A 637 29.16 -7.27 7.98
N LYS A 638 28.91 -7.89 6.82
CA LYS A 638 29.80 -8.83 6.14
C LYS A 638 31.15 -8.17 5.84
N ASP A 639 32.22 -8.93 5.99
CA ASP A 639 33.52 -8.50 5.47
C ASP A 639 33.51 -8.48 3.92
N ALA A 640 34.47 -7.77 3.33
CA ALA A 640 34.51 -7.57 1.89
C ALA A 640 34.73 -8.87 1.08
N GLN A 641 35.38 -9.88 1.66
CA GLN A 641 35.67 -11.14 0.98
C GLN A 641 34.46 -12.08 1.03
N ALA A 642 33.76 -12.17 2.16
CA ALA A 642 32.49 -12.86 2.27
C ALA A 642 31.46 -12.25 1.30
N HIS A 643 31.29 -10.93 1.32
CA HIS A 643 30.37 -10.25 0.39
C HIS A 643 30.78 -10.44 -1.08
N ALA A 644 32.07 -10.38 -1.43
CA ALA A 644 32.52 -10.68 -2.78
C ALA A 644 32.22 -12.13 -3.22
N THR A 645 32.24 -13.08 -2.28
CA THR A 645 31.91 -14.49 -2.53
C THR A 645 30.40 -14.66 -2.77
N ASP A 646 29.56 -14.05 -1.93
CA ASP A 646 28.10 -14.02 -2.10
C ASP A 646 27.70 -13.45 -3.48
N LEU A 647 28.33 -12.36 -3.90
CA LEU A 647 28.07 -11.73 -5.21
C LEU A 647 28.47 -12.61 -6.40
N LYS A 648 29.58 -13.37 -6.29
CA LYS A 648 30.01 -14.33 -7.33
C LYS A 648 29.02 -15.50 -7.43
N ASN A 649 28.71 -16.12 -6.29
CA ASN A 649 27.71 -17.19 -6.22
C ASN A 649 26.35 -16.75 -6.80
N ALA A 650 25.95 -15.50 -6.53
CA ALA A 650 24.73 -14.92 -7.10
C ALA A 650 24.82 -14.73 -8.63
N ILE A 651 25.95 -14.26 -9.17
CA ILE A 651 26.18 -14.16 -10.63
C ILE A 651 26.00 -15.52 -11.29
N ASP A 652 26.71 -16.54 -10.79
CA ASP A 652 26.69 -17.90 -11.35
C ASP A 652 25.29 -18.49 -11.33
N ARG A 653 24.54 -18.28 -10.23
CA ARG A 653 23.17 -18.80 -10.12
C ARG A 653 22.15 -18.04 -10.96
N TYR A 654 22.24 -16.71 -11.05
CA TYR A 654 21.38 -15.96 -11.97
C TYR A 654 21.64 -16.34 -13.44
N GLN A 655 22.89 -16.67 -13.81
CA GLN A 655 23.22 -17.19 -15.13
C GLN A 655 22.57 -18.57 -15.37
N GLN A 656 22.72 -19.51 -14.42
CA GLN A 656 22.02 -20.81 -14.49
C GLN A 656 20.49 -20.67 -14.65
N LEU A 657 19.87 -19.66 -14.02
CA LEU A 657 18.42 -19.40 -14.13
C LEU A 657 18.00 -18.73 -15.45
N ILE A 658 18.92 -18.04 -16.14
CA ILE A 658 18.71 -17.53 -17.51
C ILE A 658 18.70 -18.69 -18.51
N ASP A 659 19.59 -19.66 -18.29
CA ASP A 659 19.80 -20.83 -19.15
C ASP A 659 18.90 -22.02 -18.77
N ASP A 660 18.05 -21.88 -17.74
CA ASP A 660 17.14 -22.94 -17.28
C ASP A 660 15.99 -23.17 -18.26
N GLU A 661 16.08 -24.29 -19.00
CA GLU A 661 15.13 -24.74 -20.00
C GLU A 661 13.82 -25.32 -19.44
N ARG A 662 13.74 -25.56 -18.11
CA ARG A 662 12.53 -26.14 -17.49
C ARG A 662 11.31 -25.25 -17.70
N ARG A 663 10.15 -25.88 -17.77
CA ARG A 663 8.84 -25.22 -17.77
C ARG A 663 8.39 -25.07 -16.33
N PHE A 664 8.04 -23.85 -15.93
CA PHE A 664 7.64 -23.54 -14.56
C PHE A 664 6.14 -23.28 -14.48
N PHE A 665 5.48 -23.87 -13.50
CA PHE A 665 4.03 -23.77 -13.29
C PHE A 665 3.72 -23.18 -11.92
N GLU A 666 2.63 -22.41 -11.79
CA GLU A 666 2.13 -21.89 -10.53
C GLU A 666 0.67 -22.26 -10.34
N MET A 667 0.40 -23.08 -9.34
CA MET A 667 -0.87 -23.78 -9.13
C MET A 667 -1.30 -24.48 -10.43
N GLY A 668 -0.48 -25.43 -10.89
CA GLY A 668 -0.75 -26.23 -12.09
C GLY A 668 -0.78 -25.50 -13.45
N ILE A 669 -0.67 -24.17 -13.53
CA ILE A 669 -0.74 -23.39 -14.79
C ILE A 669 0.63 -22.82 -15.15
N LEU A 670 1.01 -22.88 -16.44
CA LEU A 670 2.31 -22.42 -16.96
C LEU A 670 2.57 -20.92 -16.70
N LYS A 671 3.77 -20.59 -16.18
CA LYS A 671 4.21 -19.22 -15.86
C LYS A 671 5.58 -18.80 -16.40
N LYS A 672 6.45 -19.76 -16.77
CA LYS A 672 7.72 -19.49 -17.48
C LYS A 672 8.05 -20.64 -18.42
N THR A 673 8.56 -20.28 -19.59
CA THR A 673 9.28 -21.16 -20.53
C THR A 673 10.71 -20.63 -20.70
N LYS A 674 11.55 -21.34 -21.46
CA LYS A 674 12.89 -20.86 -21.83
C LYS A 674 12.88 -19.52 -22.59
N ASP A 675 11.76 -19.15 -23.19
CA ASP A 675 11.62 -17.95 -24.03
C ASP A 675 11.07 -16.74 -23.27
N ASP A 676 10.83 -16.87 -21.95
CA ASP A 676 10.39 -15.75 -21.10
C ASP A 676 11.48 -14.66 -20.98
N THR A 677 11.33 -13.64 -21.81
CA THR A 677 12.19 -12.46 -21.84
C THR A 677 12.13 -11.67 -20.53
N TYR A 678 11.02 -11.72 -19.78
CA TYR A 678 10.90 -10.99 -18.52
C TYR A 678 11.82 -11.57 -17.43
N SER A 679 11.80 -12.88 -17.20
CA SER A 679 12.71 -13.51 -16.23
C SER A 679 14.18 -13.28 -16.60
N LYS A 680 14.53 -13.33 -17.91
CA LYS A 680 15.89 -13.03 -18.38
C LYS A 680 16.31 -11.59 -18.08
N LEU A 681 15.46 -10.60 -18.35
CA LEU A 681 15.71 -9.20 -18.01
C LEU A 681 15.92 -8.98 -16.50
N VAL A 682 15.13 -9.65 -15.66
CA VAL A 682 15.27 -9.60 -14.19
C VAL A 682 16.60 -10.19 -13.73
N CYS A 683 16.96 -11.40 -14.19
CA CYS A 683 18.24 -12.03 -13.83
C CYS A 683 19.44 -11.20 -14.30
N CYS A 684 19.45 -10.75 -15.57
CA CYS A 684 20.50 -9.88 -16.09
C CYS A 684 20.62 -8.55 -15.33
N GLN A 685 19.50 -7.96 -14.88
CA GLN A 685 19.54 -6.77 -14.01
C GLN A 685 20.25 -7.04 -12.69
N GLN A 686 20.02 -8.20 -12.06
CA GLN A 686 20.66 -8.54 -10.79
C GLN A 686 22.14 -8.89 -10.97
N ILE A 687 22.53 -9.63 -12.01
CA ILE A 687 23.95 -9.87 -12.37
C ILE A 687 24.69 -8.53 -12.56
N LEU A 688 24.08 -7.58 -13.28
CA LEU A 688 24.64 -6.25 -13.48
C LEU A 688 24.82 -5.48 -12.14
N ARG A 689 23.89 -5.67 -11.21
CA ARG A 689 23.99 -5.14 -9.84
C ARG A 689 25.09 -5.83 -9.04
N CYS A 690 25.30 -7.14 -9.18
CA CYS A 690 26.44 -7.85 -8.60
C CYS A 690 27.77 -7.26 -9.07
N TYR A 691 27.95 -7.07 -10.39
CA TYR A 691 29.15 -6.42 -10.91
C TYR A 691 29.32 -4.99 -10.40
N LYS A 692 28.25 -4.18 -10.34
CA LYS A 692 28.30 -2.83 -9.75
C LYS A 692 28.74 -2.86 -8.28
N ASN A 693 28.25 -3.80 -7.48
CA ASN A 693 28.61 -3.95 -6.08
C ASN A 693 30.06 -4.44 -5.93
N LEU A 694 30.50 -5.45 -6.70
CA LEU A 694 31.89 -5.92 -6.75
C LEU A 694 32.85 -4.75 -7.08
N LEU A 695 32.52 -3.93 -8.07
CA LEU A 695 33.31 -2.75 -8.44
C LEU A 695 33.33 -1.65 -7.36
N SER A 696 32.44 -1.68 -6.37
CA SER A 696 32.46 -0.75 -5.23
C SER A 696 33.40 -1.17 -4.10
N LEU A 697 33.82 -2.45 -4.07
CA LEU A 697 34.78 -2.95 -3.09
C LEU A 697 36.18 -2.37 -3.36
N LYS A 698 36.86 -1.93 -2.29
CA LYS A 698 38.15 -1.18 -2.39
C LYS A 698 39.30 -2.03 -2.95
N SER A 699 39.28 -3.33 -2.70
CA SER A 699 40.30 -4.30 -3.11
C SER A 699 39.60 -5.56 -3.58
N ILE A 700 39.49 -5.75 -4.90
CA ILE A 700 38.83 -6.92 -5.50
C ILE A 700 39.67 -7.45 -6.67
N ASP A 701 40.02 -8.73 -6.59
CA ASP A 701 40.78 -9.41 -7.63
C ASP A 701 39.94 -9.64 -8.87
N GLY A 702 40.53 -9.42 -10.05
CA GLY A 702 39.83 -9.56 -11.34
C GLY A 702 38.94 -8.36 -11.72
N ARG A 703 39.16 -7.17 -11.13
CA ARG A 703 38.38 -5.94 -11.40
C ARG A 703 38.11 -5.70 -12.89
N ASP A 704 39.14 -5.81 -13.72
CA ASP A 704 39.06 -5.55 -15.17
C ASP A 704 38.27 -6.62 -15.93
N GLN A 705 38.25 -7.86 -15.42
CA GLN A 705 37.42 -8.93 -15.94
C GLN A 705 35.94 -8.66 -15.64
N TYR A 706 35.57 -8.25 -14.42
CA TYR A 706 34.18 -7.84 -14.11
C TYR A 706 33.72 -6.60 -14.90
N ILE A 707 34.63 -5.67 -15.22
CA ILE A 707 34.32 -4.56 -16.14
C ILE A 707 33.96 -5.12 -17.51
N LYS A 708 34.82 -5.98 -18.08
CA LYS A 708 34.60 -6.61 -19.40
C LYS A 708 33.28 -7.39 -19.45
N ASP A 709 33.01 -8.22 -18.46
CA ASP A 709 31.82 -9.07 -18.40
C ASP A 709 30.54 -8.25 -18.20
N GLY A 710 30.58 -7.24 -17.33
CA GLY A 710 29.47 -6.30 -17.16
C GLY A 710 29.19 -5.45 -18.41
N VAL A 711 30.22 -5.06 -19.17
CA VAL A 711 30.05 -4.41 -20.48
C VAL A 711 29.40 -5.36 -21.50
N GLN A 712 29.83 -6.62 -21.56
CA GLN A 712 29.20 -7.63 -22.42
C GLN A 712 27.73 -7.88 -22.05
N LEU A 713 27.42 -7.91 -20.76
CA LEU A 713 26.06 -8.05 -20.24
C LEU A 713 25.19 -6.83 -20.58
N CYS A 714 25.70 -5.61 -20.45
CA CYS A 714 25.03 -4.40 -20.92
C CYS A 714 24.68 -4.47 -22.41
N ASP A 715 25.56 -5.02 -23.24
CA ASP A 715 25.37 -5.10 -24.69
C ASP A 715 24.34 -6.18 -25.06
N ASN A 716 24.26 -7.27 -24.28
CA ASN A 716 23.21 -8.27 -24.39
C ASN A 716 21.85 -7.72 -23.92
N LEU A 717 21.83 -6.99 -22.79
CA LEU A 717 20.63 -6.32 -22.28
C LEU A 717 20.05 -5.30 -23.27
N LEU A 718 20.89 -4.47 -23.90
CA LEU A 718 20.42 -3.50 -24.91
C LEU A 718 19.77 -4.19 -26.13
N LYS A 719 20.28 -5.35 -26.56
CA LYS A 719 19.65 -6.16 -27.61
C LYS A 719 18.29 -6.72 -27.17
N LEU A 720 18.21 -7.31 -25.97
CA LEU A 720 16.95 -7.82 -25.40
C LEU A 720 15.90 -6.71 -25.26
N LEU A 721 16.29 -5.53 -24.78
CA LEU A 721 15.41 -4.36 -24.67
C LEU A 721 14.93 -3.84 -26.03
N THR A 722 15.72 -4.00 -27.09
CA THR A 722 15.31 -3.61 -28.45
C THR A 722 14.22 -4.52 -29.00
N ILE A 723 14.28 -5.82 -28.70
CA ILE A 723 13.22 -6.79 -29.01
C ILE A 723 11.98 -6.48 -28.17
N TYR A 724 12.15 -6.30 -26.85
CA TYR A 724 11.06 -6.01 -25.91
C TYR A 724 10.31 -4.70 -26.22
N ALA A 725 11.01 -3.69 -26.77
CA ALA A 725 10.42 -2.39 -27.09
C ALA A 725 9.53 -2.38 -28.35
N THR A 726 9.49 -3.46 -29.14
CA THR A 726 8.57 -3.55 -30.30
C THR A 726 7.15 -3.97 -29.91
N GLU A 727 6.92 -4.41 -28.67
CA GLU A 727 5.59 -4.74 -28.15
C GLU A 727 4.95 -3.49 -27.49
N ASP A 728 4.05 -2.83 -28.21
CA ASP A 728 3.54 -1.49 -27.86
C ASP A 728 2.54 -1.50 -26.68
N ARG A 729 3.07 -1.63 -25.45
CA ARG A 729 2.30 -1.72 -24.21
C ARG A 729 2.86 -0.78 -23.14
N LYS A 730 2.03 0.16 -22.65
CA LYS A 730 2.44 1.19 -21.63
C LYS A 730 3.18 0.66 -20.39
N LYS A 731 2.93 -0.59 -19.95
CA LYS A 731 3.61 -1.18 -18.78
C LYS A 731 5.05 -1.59 -19.07
N ASP A 732 5.35 -1.91 -20.32
CA ASP A 732 6.65 -2.35 -20.78
C ASP A 732 7.61 -1.16 -20.97
N LEU A 733 7.06 0.03 -21.22
CA LEU A 733 7.78 1.31 -21.28
C LEU A 733 8.41 1.74 -19.94
N VAL A 734 7.76 1.41 -18.82
CA VAL A 734 8.28 1.65 -17.46
C VAL A 734 9.51 0.77 -17.21
N ARG A 735 9.43 -0.50 -17.61
CA ARG A 735 10.51 -1.49 -17.47
C ARG A 735 11.70 -1.13 -18.37
N TYR A 736 11.44 -0.72 -19.61
CA TYR A 736 12.47 -0.24 -20.54
C TYR A 736 13.31 0.88 -19.92
N SER A 737 12.65 1.92 -19.40
CA SER A 737 13.32 3.09 -18.78
C SER A 737 14.12 2.70 -17.52
N ARG A 738 13.60 1.76 -16.72
CA ARG A 738 14.31 1.18 -15.57
C ARG A 738 15.62 0.49 -16.00
N HIS A 739 15.54 -0.48 -16.90
CA HIS A 739 16.72 -1.24 -17.33
C HIS A 739 17.75 -0.35 -18.04
N MET A 740 17.31 0.64 -18.83
CA MET A 740 18.23 1.64 -19.42
C MET A 740 18.97 2.44 -18.35
N ASN A 741 18.30 2.86 -17.28
CA ASN A 741 18.94 3.52 -16.15
C ASN A 741 19.96 2.61 -15.44
N ASP A 742 19.63 1.33 -15.22
CA ASP A 742 20.56 0.36 -14.59
C ASP A 742 21.84 0.15 -15.43
N ILE A 743 21.71 0.05 -16.76
CA ILE A 743 22.82 -0.07 -17.70
C ILE A 743 23.72 1.17 -17.65
N ALA A 744 23.14 2.37 -17.68
CA ALA A 744 23.90 3.62 -17.60
C ALA A 744 24.56 3.81 -16.22
N GLU A 745 23.91 3.37 -15.14
CA GLU A 745 24.45 3.33 -13.78
C GLU A 745 25.65 2.38 -13.64
N PHE A 746 25.68 1.26 -14.36
CA PHE A 746 26.86 0.39 -14.41
C PHE A 746 28.04 1.10 -15.09
N TYR A 747 27.85 1.68 -16.28
CA TYR A 747 28.91 2.43 -16.96
C TYR A 747 29.45 3.60 -16.11
N LEU A 748 28.60 4.22 -15.28
CA LEU A 748 28.98 5.26 -14.33
C LEU A 748 29.74 4.72 -13.09
N SER A 749 29.61 3.45 -12.73
CA SER A 749 30.32 2.84 -11.60
C SER A 749 31.77 2.47 -11.97
N VAL A 750 32.01 2.05 -13.22
CA VAL A 750 33.35 1.71 -13.74
C VAL A 750 34.37 2.84 -13.55
N SER A 751 33.92 4.10 -13.56
CA SER A 751 34.71 5.30 -13.23
C SER A 751 35.95 5.52 -14.11
N ARG A 752 35.90 5.07 -15.37
CA ARG A 752 36.88 5.39 -16.42
C ARG A 752 36.22 6.30 -17.48
N ASP A 753 36.95 7.32 -17.92
CA ASP A 753 36.42 8.36 -18.83
C ASP A 753 35.89 7.81 -20.16
N GLU A 754 36.45 6.69 -20.64
CA GLU A 754 36.07 6.00 -21.88
C GLU A 754 34.59 5.54 -21.91
N TYR A 755 33.99 5.27 -20.74
CA TYR A 755 32.60 4.80 -20.63
C TYR A 755 31.57 5.92 -20.45
N TYR A 756 31.98 7.14 -20.08
CA TYR A 756 31.05 8.25 -19.87
C TYR A 756 30.23 8.62 -21.14
N PRO A 757 30.79 8.65 -22.36
CA PRO A 757 29.98 8.90 -23.57
C PRO A 757 28.85 7.88 -23.75
N ARG A 758 29.09 6.61 -23.39
CA ARG A 758 28.10 5.53 -23.48
C ARG A 758 27.02 5.69 -22.42
N ALA A 759 27.40 6.00 -21.17
CA ALA A 759 26.45 6.30 -20.10
C ALA A 759 25.55 7.52 -20.42
N VAL A 760 26.13 8.60 -20.95
CA VAL A 760 25.38 9.80 -21.37
C VAL A 760 24.36 9.45 -22.46
N LYS A 761 24.75 8.69 -23.50
CA LYS A 761 23.82 8.28 -24.56
C LYS A 761 22.64 7.49 -24.01
N ILE A 762 22.89 6.54 -23.11
CA ILE A 762 21.85 5.65 -22.57
C ILE A 762 20.90 6.41 -21.62
N PHE A 763 21.43 7.24 -20.71
CA PHE A 763 20.56 8.09 -19.88
C PHE A 763 19.78 9.13 -20.69
N ALA A 764 20.34 9.67 -21.78
CA ALA A 764 19.60 10.59 -22.65
C ALA A 764 18.39 9.92 -23.32
N ILE A 765 18.58 8.72 -23.89
CA ILE A 765 17.49 7.91 -24.45
C ILE A 765 16.45 7.56 -23.37
N SER A 766 16.90 7.14 -22.19
CA SER A 766 16.01 6.83 -21.06
C SER A 766 15.20 8.06 -20.61
N ALA A 767 15.83 9.23 -20.53
CA ALA A 767 15.17 10.47 -20.13
C ALA A 767 14.13 10.92 -21.16
N GLU A 768 14.47 10.91 -22.45
CA GLU A 768 13.55 11.24 -23.55
C GLU A 768 12.35 10.28 -23.58
N HIS A 769 12.61 8.97 -23.45
CA HIS A 769 11.59 7.95 -23.43
C HIS A 769 10.66 8.06 -22.21
N ALA A 770 11.23 8.24 -21.01
CA ALA A 770 10.46 8.41 -19.78
C ALA A 770 9.68 9.74 -19.75
N GLU A 771 10.20 10.82 -20.35
CA GLU A 771 9.50 12.10 -20.51
C GLU A 771 8.33 11.99 -21.51
N LYS A 772 8.50 11.26 -22.63
CA LYS A 772 7.46 11.01 -23.63
C LYS A 772 6.24 10.25 -23.06
N TYR A 773 6.47 9.33 -22.11
CA TYR A 773 5.44 8.45 -21.55
C TYR A 773 5.08 8.76 -20.09
N ASP A 774 5.45 9.94 -19.60
CA ASP A 774 5.16 10.47 -18.26
C ASP A 774 5.58 9.55 -17.08
N VAL A 775 6.75 8.90 -17.21
CA VAL A 775 7.27 7.96 -16.22
C VAL A 775 8.21 8.67 -15.23
N THR A 776 7.63 9.56 -14.42
CA THR A 776 8.29 10.54 -13.53
C THR A 776 9.51 10.02 -12.76
N LEU A 777 9.45 8.85 -12.10
CA LEU A 777 10.58 8.31 -11.32
C LEU A 777 11.80 7.98 -12.18
N PHE A 778 11.62 7.31 -13.31
CA PHE A 778 12.74 6.90 -14.16
C PHE A 778 13.30 8.08 -14.96
N TYR A 779 12.46 9.07 -15.28
CA TYR A 779 12.91 10.36 -15.81
C TYR A 779 13.79 11.12 -14.82
N LEU A 780 13.35 11.24 -13.55
CA LEU A 780 14.14 11.85 -12.47
C LEU A 780 15.50 11.15 -12.28
N GLN A 781 15.50 9.83 -12.22
CA GLN A 781 16.74 9.04 -12.10
C GLN A 781 17.70 9.27 -13.28
N ALA A 782 17.19 9.33 -14.51
CA ALA A 782 18.00 9.60 -15.70
C ALA A 782 18.63 11.01 -15.69
N LEU A 783 17.85 12.03 -15.29
CA LEU A 783 18.36 13.40 -15.13
C LEU A 783 19.43 13.50 -14.05
N VAL A 784 19.26 12.82 -12.92
CA VAL A 784 20.26 12.78 -11.83
C VAL A 784 21.53 12.03 -12.27
N GLY A 785 21.39 10.94 -13.04
CA GLY A 785 22.51 10.21 -13.64
C GLY A 785 23.33 11.09 -14.61
N LEU A 786 22.67 11.84 -15.49
CA LEU A 786 23.32 12.83 -16.36
C LEU A 786 24.03 13.91 -15.54
N ALA A 787 23.38 14.45 -14.50
CA ALA A 787 23.97 15.46 -13.64
C ALA A 787 25.25 14.96 -12.91
N ASP A 788 25.26 13.70 -12.46
CA ASP A 788 26.43 13.05 -11.83
C ASP A 788 27.59 12.92 -12.84
N ILE A 789 27.34 12.37 -14.04
CA ILE A 789 28.37 12.25 -15.09
C ILE A 789 28.99 13.61 -15.42
N PHE A 790 28.16 14.63 -15.68
CA PHE A 790 28.64 15.96 -16.04
C PHE A 790 29.33 16.69 -14.87
N SER A 791 29.00 16.38 -13.61
CA SER A 791 29.77 16.84 -12.43
C SER A 791 31.17 16.21 -12.41
N ARG A 792 31.28 14.90 -12.67
CA ARG A 792 32.56 14.17 -12.73
C ARG A 792 33.46 14.68 -13.85
N ILE A 793 32.95 14.82 -15.07
CA ILE A 793 33.68 15.42 -16.21
C ILE A 793 34.03 16.90 -15.92
N GLY A 794 33.16 17.59 -15.18
CA GLY A 794 33.34 18.98 -14.72
C GLY A 794 34.68 19.25 -14.04
N LYS A 795 35.29 18.24 -13.38
CA LYS A 795 36.65 18.30 -12.82
C LYS A 795 37.71 18.81 -13.80
N HIS A 796 37.53 18.53 -15.09
CA HIS A 796 38.48 18.87 -16.17
C HIS A 796 37.92 19.91 -17.15
N ARG A 797 36.59 20.13 -17.22
CA ARG A 797 35.95 21.04 -18.18
C ARG A 797 34.78 21.81 -17.54
N PHE A 798 34.96 23.12 -17.31
CA PHE A 798 33.94 23.99 -16.68
C PHE A 798 32.59 24.02 -17.43
N SER A 799 32.59 23.81 -18.76
CA SER A 799 31.35 23.68 -19.55
C SER A 799 30.51 22.47 -19.15
N ALA A 800 31.11 21.36 -18.73
CA ALA A 800 30.38 20.19 -18.23
C ALA A 800 29.65 20.50 -16.90
N THR A 801 30.27 21.28 -16.00
CA THR A 801 29.61 21.75 -14.76
C THR A 801 28.32 22.53 -15.06
N GLN A 802 28.29 23.35 -16.12
CA GLN A 802 27.08 24.07 -16.55
C GLN A 802 25.98 23.12 -17.07
N VAL A 803 26.36 22.05 -17.77
CA VAL A 803 25.41 21.01 -18.22
C VAL A 803 24.84 20.23 -17.03
N SER A 804 25.68 19.87 -16.05
CA SER A 804 25.22 19.25 -14.78
C SER A 804 24.17 20.12 -14.07
N ILE A 805 24.45 21.42 -13.91
CA ILE A 805 23.51 22.39 -13.32
C ILE A 805 22.20 22.48 -14.13
N ARG A 806 22.25 22.40 -15.48
CA ARG A 806 21.05 22.39 -16.32
C ARG A 806 20.17 21.16 -16.06
N HIS A 807 20.74 19.98 -15.91
CA HIS A 807 19.97 18.77 -15.57
C HIS A 807 19.37 18.85 -14.16
N LEU A 808 20.12 19.33 -13.16
CA LEU A 808 19.59 19.56 -11.81
C LEU A 808 18.42 20.56 -11.80
N LYS A 809 18.45 21.59 -12.65
CA LYS A 809 17.31 22.50 -12.83
C LYS A 809 16.08 21.80 -13.41
N ARG A 810 16.24 20.84 -14.34
CA ARG A 810 15.13 20.02 -14.86
C ARG A 810 14.53 19.10 -13.78
N CYS A 811 15.34 18.57 -12.86
CA CYS A 811 14.83 17.79 -11.72
C CYS A 811 13.83 18.59 -10.86
N ASN A 812 13.94 19.93 -10.85
CA ASN A 812 13.11 20.83 -10.06
C ASN A 812 12.10 21.63 -10.92
N SER A 813 11.91 21.28 -12.19
CA SER A 813 11.07 22.06 -13.13
C SER A 813 9.63 21.57 -13.24
N LYS A 814 9.28 20.45 -12.59
CA LYS A 814 7.91 19.91 -12.52
C LYS A 814 7.63 19.50 -11.07
N GLU A 815 6.41 19.76 -10.61
CA GLU A 815 5.96 19.42 -9.26
C GLU A 815 6.02 17.90 -9.00
N SER A 816 5.60 17.08 -9.96
CA SER A 816 5.71 15.61 -9.89
C SER A 816 7.15 15.11 -9.67
N LEU A 817 8.17 15.82 -10.18
CA LEU A 817 9.57 15.50 -9.94
C LEU A 817 10.04 15.92 -8.54
N LEU A 818 9.54 17.05 -8.02
CA LEU A 818 9.82 17.50 -6.65
C LEU A 818 9.20 16.55 -5.62
N GLU A 819 7.97 16.10 -5.87
CA GLU A 819 7.29 15.14 -5.01
C GLU A 819 7.98 13.77 -5.04
N MET A 820 8.35 13.29 -6.23
CA MET A 820 9.13 12.05 -6.36
C MET A 820 10.53 12.15 -5.70
N GLN A 821 11.13 13.35 -5.59
CA GLN A 821 12.32 13.56 -4.78
C GLN A 821 12.01 13.40 -3.27
N ARG A 822 10.95 14.04 -2.76
CA ARG A 822 10.52 13.95 -1.34
C ARG A 822 10.27 12.50 -0.93
N GLN A 823 9.61 11.73 -1.78
CA GLN A 823 9.30 10.31 -1.52
C GLN A 823 10.52 9.36 -1.62
N LYS A 824 11.70 9.82 -2.05
CA LYS A 824 12.88 8.98 -2.32
C LYS A 824 14.18 9.60 -1.77
N PRO A 825 14.49 9.45 -0.46
CA PRO A 825 15.63 10.08 0.21
C PRO A 825 16.98 9.88 -0.49
N HIS A 826 17.26 8.68 -1.00
CA HIS A 826 18.50 8.37 -1.73
C HIS A 826 18.71 9.22 -3.00
N ILE A 827 17.64 9.70 -3.63
CA ILE A 827 17.73 10.62 -4.78
C ILE A 827 18.11 12.02 -4.30
N GLN A 828 17.52 12.50 -3.20
CA GLN A 828 17.87 13.79 -2.58
C GLN A 828 19.32 13.83 -2.12
N GLU A 829 19.79 12.80 -1.41
CA GLU A 829 21.19 12.68 -0.98
C GLU A 829 22.16 12.77 -2.17
N ARG A 830 21.83 12.09 -3.27
CA ARG A 830 22.62 12.12 -4.50
C ARG A 830 22.60 13.50 -5.16
N ILE A 831 21.44 14.16 -5.25
CA ILE A 831 21.32 15.54 -5.74
C ILE A 831 22.18 16.49 -4.90
N CYS A 832 22.07 16.44 -3.57
CA CYS A 832 22.87 17.22 -2.63
C CYS A 832 24.38 17.00 -2.81
N LYS A 833 24.80 15.75 -3.01
CA LYS A 833 26.20 15.41 -3.30
C LYS A 833 26.70 16.04 -4.61
N ILE A 834 25.92 15.97 -5.68
CA ILE A 834 26.24 16.58 -6.99
C ILE A 834 26.28 18.10 -6.88
N GLN A 835 25.34 18.73 -6.15
CA GLN A 835 25.33 20.17 -5.91
C GLN A 835 26.60 20.63 -5.17
N ARG A 836 27.01 19.96 -4.08
CA ARG A 836 28.25 20.27 -3.35
C ARG A 836 29.48 20.18 -4.24
N GLN A 837 29.57 19.16 -5.10
CA GLN A 837 30.65 19.01 -6.08
C GLN A 837 30.68 20.16 -7.09
N ASN A 838 29.53 20.52 -7.67
CA ASN A 838 29.42 21.61 -8.63
C ASN A 838 29.81 22.96 -8.00
N VAL A 839 29.38 23.24 -6.76
CA VAL A 839 29.77 24.47 -6.03
C VAL A 839 31.28 24.53 -5.80
N ALA A 840 31.90 23.44 -5.32
CA ALA A 840 33.35 23.37 -5.12
C ALA A 840 34.14 23.60 -6.42
N MET A 841 33.65 23.06 -7.54
CA MET A 841 34.25 23.26 -8.86
C MET A 841 34.12 24.69 -9.38
N VAL A 842 32.95 25.34 -9.18
CA VAL A 842 32.76 26.76 -9.52
C VAL A 842 33.68 27.65 -8.69
N LEU A 843 33.78 27.42 -7.37
CA LEU A 843 34.70 28.16 -6.50
C LEU A 843 36.16 27.99 -6.93
N LYS A 844 36.61 26.76 -7.21
CA LYS A 844 37.96 26.49 -7.73
C LYS A 844 38.24 27.24 -9.04
N HIS A 845 37.28 27.29 -9.96
CA HIS A 845 37.43 28.04 -11.22
C HIS A 845 37.45 29.56 -11.00
N CYS A 846 36.64 30.09 -10.08
CA CYS A 846 36.66 31.49 -9.70
C CYS A 846 37.99 31.91 -9.06
N ILE A 847 38.56 31.07 -8.17
CA ILE A 847 39.88 31.29 -7.57
C ILE A 847 40.97 31.28 -8.64
N LEU A 848 40.98 30.28 -9.53
CA LEU A 848 41.93 30.21 -10.65
C LEU A 848 41.82 31.41 -11.61
N ARG A 849 40.60 31.90 -11.88
CA ARG A 849 40.39 33.14 -12.67
C ARG A 849 40.86 34.39 -11.94
N ARG A 850 40.65 34.51 -10.62
CA ARG A 850 41.17 35.62 -9.81
C ARG A 850 42.69 35.62 -9.79
N ARG A 851 43.31 34.46 -9.53
CA ARG A 851 44.77 34.27 -9.57
C ARG A 851 45.35 34.62 -10.94
N LYS A 852 44.78 34.08 -12.03
CA LYS A 852 45.25 34.42 -13.38
C LYS A 852 45.05 35.90 -13.74
N ARG A 853 44.00 36.55 -13.24
CA ARG A 853 43.82 38.01 -13.37
C ARG A 853 44.89 38.77 -12.58
N ALA A 854 45.17 38.40 -11.34
CA ALA A 854 46.25 39.00 -10.55
C ALA A 854 47.61 38.84 -11.25
N GLU A 855 47.95 37.63 -11.71
CA GLU A 855 49.17 37.34 -12.48
C GLU A 855 49.25 38.11 -13.83
N THR A 856 48.11 38.52 -14.40
CA THR A 856 48.06 39.35 -15.62
C THR A 856 48.14 40.84 -15.28
N SER A 857 47.53 41.29 -14.19
CA SER A 857 47.64 42.67 -13.67
C SER A 857 49.05 42.97 -13.17
N GLN A 858 49.73 41.97 -12.58
CA GLN A 858 51.11 42.10 -12.10
C GLN A 858 52.14 42.15 -13.25
N ARG A 859 51.74 41.81 -14.48
CA ARG A 859 52.50 42.11 -15.72
C ARG A 859 52.20 43.48 -16.35
N TYR A 860 51.28 44.25 -15.74
CA TYR A 860 50.93 45.61 -16.15
C TYR A 860 51.25 46.66 -15.07
N VAL A 861 51.87 46.24 -13.97
CA VAL A 861 52.37 47.11 -12.90
C VAL A 861 53.80 46.67 -12.57
N ASP A 862 54.69 46.91 -13.53
CA ASP A 862 56.15 46.88 -13.36
C ASP A 862 56.68 48.30 -13.66
N GLU A 863 56.12 49.29 -12.96
CA GLU A 863 56.68 50.62 -12.72
C GLU A 863 55.88 51.30 -11.59
N SER A 864 56.58 51.98 -10.67
CA SER A 864 56.07 52.73 -9.50
C SER A 864 55.66 51.97 -8.22
N ASP A 865 56.68 51.81 -7.36
CA ASP A 865 56.68 51.95 -5.88
C ASP A 865 55.94 51.00 -4.93
N ALA A 866 56.63 50.82 -3.80
CA ALA A 866 56.34 49.88 -2.73
C ALA A 866 55.15 50.27 -1.83
N CYS A 867 54.45 49.25 -1.32
CA CYS A 867 53.89 49.30 0.03
C CYS A 867 53.80 47.88 0.60
N GLU A 868 54.33 47.68 1.81
CA GLU A 868 54.26 46.38 2.50
C GLU A 868 52.81 46.05 2.89
N VAL A 869 52.38 44.81 2.65
CA VAL A 869 51.16 44.26 3.25
C VAL A 869 51.49 42.91 3.87
N LEU A 870 51.29 42.82 5.18
CA LEU A 870 51.50 41.61 5.98
C LEU A 870 50.63 40.45 5.49
N VAL A 871 51.22 39.26 5.45
CA VAL A 871 50.54 38.01 5.14
C VAL A 871 50.01 37.39 6.44
N ASP A 872 48.71 37.50 6.67
CA ASP A 872 48.02 36.69 7.69
C ASP A 872 47.52 35.39 7.07
N SER A 873 48.27 34.30 7.31
CA SER A 873 47.94 32.95 6.88
C SER A 873 47.22 32.16 7.97
N ALA A 874 45.90 32.34 8.11
CA ALA A 874 45.07 31.52 9.00
C ALA A 874 43.64 31.33 8.47
N SER A 875 43.32 30.15 7.90
CA SER A 875 41.94 29.60 7.79
C SER A 875 41.88 28.27 7.02
N SER A 876 42.60 27.24 7.47
CA SER A 876 42.49 25.87 6.91
C SER A 876 42.27 24.77 7.95
N THR A 877 42.06 25.12 9.23
CA THR A 877 41.86 24.17 10.35
C THR A 877 40.41 24.07 10.85
N SER A 878 39.52 25.04 10.60
CA SER A 878 38.17 25.04 11.23
C SER A 878 37.27 23.88 10.79
N SER A 879 37.37 23.45 9.51
CA SER A 879 36.43 22.48 8.91
C SER A 879 36.39 21.12 9.60
N ALA A 880 37.49 20.67 10.21
CA ALA A 880 37.54 19.39 10.93
C ALA A 880 36.87 19.53 12.30
N ASN A 881 37.25 20.56 13.05
CA ASN A 881 36.73 20.85 14.39
C ASN A 881 35.23 21.13 14.36
N ASP A 882 34.73 21.86 13.35
CA ASP A 882 33.30 22.08 13.15
C ASP A 882 32.54 20.75 12.97
N THR A 883 33.09 19.81 12.19
CA THR A 883 32.44 18.50 11.95
C THR A 883 32.42 17.66 13.23
N TYR A 884 33.52 17.65 13.98
CA TYR A 884 33.65 16.91 15.24
C TYR A 884 32.74 17.47 16.35
N MET A 885 32.72 18.81 16.51
CA MET A 885 31.82 19.49 17.44
C MET A 885 30.35 19.25 17.10
N ASN A 886 29.96 19.29 15.82
CA ASN A 886 28.58 18.99 15.42
C ASN A 886 28.12 17.58 15.85
N ASN A 887 29.00 16.57 15.81
CA ASN A 887 28.68 15.23 16.29
C ASN A 887 28.54 15.17 17.83
N HIS A 888 29.36 15.92 18.56
CA HIS A 888 29.26 16.01 20.03
C HIS A 888 28.00 16.74 20.50
N LEU A 889 27.66 17.89 19.89
CA LEU A 889 26.41 18.59 20.19
C LEU A 889 25.18 17.74 19.86
N LEU A 890 25.25 16.87 18.84
CA LEU A 890 24.16 15.94 18.51
C LEU A 890 24.03 14.81 19.54
N LYS A 891 25.13 14.26 20.04
CA LYS A 891 25.11 13.29 21.16
C LYS A 891 24.55 13.91 22.44
N LEU A 892 24.99 15.12 22.79
CA LEU A 892 24.46 15.84 23.94
C LEU A 892 22.96 16.12 23.77
N ALA A 893 22.52 16.48 22.57
CA ALA A 893 21.10 16.68 22.26
C ALA A 893 20.23 15.42 22.38
N GLN A 894 20.77 14.25 22.03
CA GLN A 894 20.08 12.96 22.23
C GLN A 894 19.82 12.68 23.71
N ASN A 895 20.74 13.10 24.58
CA ASN A 895 20.66 12.85 26.02
C ASN A 895 19.80 13.88 26.78
N ILE A 896 19.30 14.94 26.13
CA ILE A 896 18.44 15.98 26.75
C ILE A 896 17.06 16.04 26.05
N PRO A 897 16.23 15.00 26.19
CA PRO A 897 14.83 15.06 25.78
C PRO A 897 14.02 15.88 26.80
N GLY A 898 13.28 16.89 26.34
CA GLY A 898 12.34 17.67 27.15
C GLY A 898 12.89 18.99 27.70
N GLY A 899 13.97 18.97 28.49
CA GLY A 899 14.51 20.15 29.20
C GLY A 899 15.23 21.21 28.36
N TRP A 900 15.16 21.14 27.02
CA TRP A 900 15.99 21.98 26.15
C TRP A 900 15.61 23.46 26.13
N LYS A 901 14.33 23.80 26.41
CA LYS A 901 13.87 25.19 26.46
C LYS A 901 14.40 25.91 27.71
N GLU A 902 14.42 25.22 28.85
CA GLU A 902 15.04 25.71 30.08
C GLU A 902 16.55 25.88 29.89
N LEU A 903 17.21 24.88 29.30
CA LEU A 903 18.63 24.97 28.94
C LEU A 903 18.92 26.15 28.01
N ALA A 904 18.07 26.41 27.01
CA ALA A 904 18.22 27.55 26.11
C ALA A 904 18.17 28.90 26.84
N ILE A 905 17.30 29.03 27.84
CA ILE A 905 17.19 30.23 28.69
C ILE A 905 18.48 30.41 29.51
N PHE A 906 18.97 29.35 30.17
CA PHE A 906 20.23 29.41 30.94
C PHE A 906 21.47 29.67 30.06
N LEU A 907 21.44 29.24 28.79
CA LEU A 907 22.47 29.52 27.80
C LEU A 907 22.33 30.92 27.14
N GLY A 908 21.35 31.73 27.56
CA GLY A 908 21.18 33.12 27.11
C GLY A 908 20.55 33.27 25.71
N ILE A 909 19.86 32.25 25.22
CA ILE A 909 19.17 32.29 23.92
C ILE A 909 17.82 33.00 24.07
N SER A 910 17.51 33.93 23.17
CA SER A 910 16.27 34.72 23.26
C SER A 910 15.00 33.88 23.02
N ASP A 911 13.90 34.24 23.69
CA ASP A 911 12.58 33.64 23.48
C ASP A 911 12.14 33.62 22.01
N SER A 912 12.50 34.65 21.24
CA SER A 912 12.24 34.73 19.80
C SER A 912 12.92 33.58 19.04
N LYS A 913 14.15 33.24 19.42
CA LYS A 913 14.92 32.16 18.78
C LYS A 913 14.52 30.79 19.29
N ILE A 914 14.15 30.65 20.56
CA ILE A 914 13.54 29.44 21.11
C ILE A 914 12.22 29.13 20.37
N LYS A 915 11.37 30.14 20.15
CA LYS A 915 10.14 30.01 19.35
C LYS A 915 10.45 29.63 17.90
N GLU A 916 11.42 30.27 17.25
CA GLU A 916 11.85 29.95 15.88
C GLU A 916 12.29 28.48 15.74
N ILE A 917 13.18 28.00 16.63
CA ILE A 917 13.69 26.62 16.63
C ILE A 917 12.56 25.62 16.89
N HIS A 918 11.65 25.93 17.81
CA HIS A 918 10.50 25.09 18.10
C HIS A 918 9.50 25.02 16.92
N LEU A 919 9.25 26.14 16.25
CA LEU A 919 8.35 26.23 15.09
C LEU A 919 8.91 25.50 13.86
N ASN A 920 10.23 25.57 13.63
CA ASN A 920 10.88 24.97 12.47
C ASN A 920 11.07 23.44 12.58
N HIS A 921 11.02 22.88 13.79
CA HIS A 921 11.37 21.48 14.07
C HIS A 921 10.39 20.79 15.02
N ARG A 922 9.09 21.08 14.91
CA ARG A 922 8.02 20.75 15.91
C ARG A 922 8.08 19.32 16.44
N ASP A 923 8.25 18.33 15.57
CA ASP A 923 8.08 16.91 15.90
C ASP A 923 9.38 16.19 16.31
N ASN A 924 10.52 16.89 16.38
CA ASN A 924 11.81 16.28 16.73
C ASN A 924 12.52 17.08 17.83
N VAL A 925 12.23 16.71 19.08
CA VAL A 925 12.80 17.34 20.28
C VAL A 925 14.34 17.26 20.30
N VAL A 926 14.92 16.12 19.92
CA VAL A 926 16.39 15.97 19.81
C VAL A 926 16.98 16.95 18.79
N TRP A 927 16.31 17.16 17.66
CA TRP A 927 16.75 18.11 16.65
C TRP A 927 16.53 19.58 17.06
N GLN A 928 15.47 19.88 17.83
CA GLN A 928 15.29 21.18 18.49
C GLN A 928 16.47 21.46 19.44
N THR A 929 16.81 20.51 20.33
CA THR A 929 17.95 20.60 21.25
C THR A 929 19.27 20.77 20.50
N TYR A 930 19.51 20.01 19.44
CA TYR A 930 20.72 20.11 18.62
C TYR A 930 20.85 21.47 17.94
N MET A 931 19.77 21.97 17.31
CA MET A 931 19.77 23.27 16.63
C MET A 931 19.92 24.44 17.62
N MET A 932 19.38 24.29 18.84
CA MET A 932 19.60 25.20 19.95
C MET A 932 21.07 25.23 20.39
N LEU A 933 21.65 24.07 20.73
CA LEU A 933 23.06 23.96 21.13
C LEU A 933 24.01 24.46 20.05
N LYS A 934 23.73 24.15 18.78
CA LYS A 934 24.47 24.63 17.62
C LYS A 934 24.39 26.14 17.47
N HIS A 935 23.18 26.72 17.64
CA HIS A 935 23.02 28.16 17.57
C HIS A 935 23.80 28.87 18.69
N TRP A 936 23.70 28.40 19.93
CA TRP A 936 24.50 28.90 21.05
C TRP A 936 26.01 28.81 20.77
N TRP A 937 26.49 27.65 20.33
CA TRP A 937 27.89 27.43 19.96
C TRP A 937 28.37 28.43 18.90
N THR A 938 27.66 28.52 17.78
CA THR A 938 28.02 29.43 16.67
C THR A 938 27.91 30.92 17.01
N SER A 939 27.15 31.29 18.04
CA SER A 939 27.00 32.68 18.49
C SER A 939 28.15 33.15 19.39
N ARG A 940 29.03 32.24 19.83
CA ARG A 940 30.14 32.52 20.76
C ARG A 940 31.48 32.54 20.06
N HIS A 941 31.79 33.65 19.40
CA HIS A 941 32.87 33.67 18.43
C HIS A 941 34.30 33.85 18.97
N GLN A 942 34.54 34.03 20.30
CA GLN A 942 35.85 34.55 20.77
C GLN A 942 36.39 34.13 22.16
N ALA A 943 35.77 33.20 22.91
CA ALA A 943 36.29 32.78 24.23
C ALA A 943 36.39 31.25 24.38
N ALA A 944 37.55 30.69 24.03
CA ALA A 944 37.75 29.23 23.96
C ALA A 944 37.73 28.50 25.31
N GLN A 945 37.80 29.21 26.45
CA GLN A 945 37.89 28.62 27.79
C GLN A 945 36.61 28.73 28.64
N SER A 946 35.71 29.71 28.44
CA SER A 946 34.53 29.88 29.32
C SER A 946 33.36 28.95 28.99
N TRP A 947 33.26 28.48 27.74
CA TRP A 947 32.06 27.76 27.26
C TRP A 947 31.77 26.47 28.02
N ARG A 948 32.80 25.77 28.55
CA ARG A 948 32.63 24.54 29.33
C ARG A 948 31.97 24.83 30.66
N GLU A 949 32.46 25.84 31.39
CA GLU A 949 31.92 26.25 32.69
C GLU A 949 30.47 26.73 32.55
N GLU A 950 30.17 27.46 31.49
CA GLU A 950 28.83 28.00 31.23
C GLU A 950 27.84 26.90 30.78
N LEU A 951 28.28 25.93 29.96
CA LEU A 951 27.45 24.77 29.61
C LEU A 951 27.24 23.84 30.81
N ASN A 952 28.28 23.53 31.57
CA ASN A 952 28.19 22.69 32.76
C ASN A 952 27.32 23.34 33.84
N LYS A 953 27.44 24.66 34.04
CA LYS A 953 26.53 25.40 34.90
C LYS A 953 25.08 25.27 34.40
N ALA A 954 24.81 25.56 33.13
CA ALA A 954 23.46 25.48 32.58
C ALA A 954 22.86 24.05 32.62
N LEU A 955 23.69 23.01 32.47
CA LEU A 955 23.30 21.60 32.67
C LEU A 955 22.99 21.29 34.15
N CYS A 956 23.78 21.81 35.08
CA CYS A 956 23.49 21.69 36.52
C CYS A 956 22.17 22.39 36.92
N GLU A 957 21.87 23.57 36.37
CA GLU A 957 20.62 24.32 36.63
C GLU A 957 19.36 23.56 36.12
N ILE A 958 19.49 22.73 35.08
CA ILE A 958 18.41 21.82 34.62
C ILE A 958 18.46 20.43 35.26
N ASN A 959 19.14 20.28 36.40
CA ASN A 959 19.34 19.00 37.12
C ASN A 959 20.01 17.88 36.30
N ARG A 960 20.84 18.21 35.30
CA ARG A 960 21.61 17.26 34.47
C ARG A 960 23.10 17.23 34.81
N GLN A 961 23.36 17.00 36.10
CA GLN A 961 24.72 16.84 36.65
C GLN A 961 25.43 15.60 36.08
N ASP A 962 24.67 14.58 35.68
CA ASP A 962 25.15 13.41 34.92
C ASP A 962 25.86 13.83 33.63
N LEU A 963 25.22 14.68 32.82
CA LEU A 963 25.79 15.14 31.56
C LEU A 963 26.91 16.16 31.74
N ALA A 964 26.87 16.97 32.80
CA ALA A 964 27.94 17.91 33.12
C ALA A 964 29.25 17.20 33.52
N GLN A 965 29.17 15.97 34.05
CA GLN A 965 30.33 15.14 34.39
C GLN A 965 30.85 14.36 33.17
N ASP A 966 29.96 13.79 32.35
CA ASP A 966 30.34 13.05 31.13
C ASP A 966 30.97 13.94 30.05
N PHE A 967 30.72 15.25 30.07
CA PHE A 967 31.14 16.20 29.03
C PHE A 967 32.42 16.99 29.40
N THR A 968 33.48 16.31 29.83
CA THR A 968 34.73 16.95 30.28
C THR A 968 35.42 17.81 29.22
N GLY A 969 35.22 17.48 27.94
CA GLY A 969 35.75 18.20 26.78
C GLY A 969 37.23 17.92 26.47
N ASP A 970 37.89 16.99 27.16
CA ASP A 970 39.32 16.68 26.96
C ASP A 970 39.61 16.18 25.54
N VAL A 971 38.64 15.53 24.91
CA VAL A 971 38.68 15.06 23.51
C VAL A 971 38.66 16.19 22.46
N LEU A 972 38.72 17.46 22.88
CA LEU A 972 38.86 18.65 22.03
C LEU A 972 40.21 19.37 22.22
N GLN A 973 41.07 18.88 23.13
CA GLN A 973 42.39 19.48 23.42
C GLN A 973 43.57 18.61 22.94
N THR A 974 43.33 17.42 22.40
CA THR A 974 44.38 16.46 22.00
C THR A 974 45.02 16.72 20.62
N ASP A 975 45.00 17.97 20.14
CA ASP A 975 45.74 18.43 18.95
C ASP A 975 46.49 19.73 19.30
N THR A 976 47.63 19.58 19.99
CA THR A 976 48.72 20.57 20.11
C THR A 976 50.04 19.88 19.84
#